data_AF-A0A285R4N2-F1
#
_entry.id   AF-A0A285R4N2-F1
#
_cell.length_a   1.000
_cell.length_b   1.000
_cell.length_c   1.000
_cell.angle_alpha   90.00
_cell.angle_beta   90.00
_cell.angle_gamma   90.00
#
_symmetry.space_group_name_H-M   'P 1'
#
loop_
_entity.id
_entity.type
_entity.pdbx_description
1 polymer ?
#
loop_
_entity_poly.entity_id
_entity_poly.type
_entity_poly.pdbx_seq_one_letter_code
_entity_poly.pdbx_strand_id
1 'polypeptide(L)'
;MRHPISRSRRRGGRGRPPLLGRLSLGLLPLALVTGLVGTGLPNAVAAEPTGGQVQQPSDRERALQAWLKGGPSVHTLAESALAGSDQDVKRFLDSDLAGAQHADDLLAATQIASLGGPKVREAAGKALDGTAAELQTFLQSGWQLPLDADRRLWITRIADPALGAGRGVQAAADTALRGSSDDLQRFLTEGQFAAKDADDRVKLVQVLSAGGANTQAAARAALNGSIEDVRDFLTVGQYIAQNRDMERASIAQLAQQAKDAGAQAAAETAAAVEAKDKAVANSQLAKDDAARAAAETQAAGSDTAKATAAANNAATAAERAGQAAQTAITAARSANASARAAAYAASNAAAAAAGAQRAAANARTAAAAAAGDAGKAHEARVAADAADAAAKIAADAQATLVEANKAAASSKDAAGAALSARGNADAAAGSADQAGAYADSAGGQSVKAKRAAEATRRQAAEAGRAATASQKLAEEAAGQADAARTLLVSAAAHASAAAQAARDAADHAGQSANAAQESTDHANAASGFAGDAQTAVDKAGAVQDLARRTEAEDLANRSGAAIETARKARADESDKQAETNRPASRSRTPAPRPTASPRPSTSPAPPPRRSPPTAANSPSSPARSPDPGEKQPPKPP
;
A
#
# COMPACT_ATOMS: atom_id res chain seq x y z
N MET A 1 57.36 13.64 -8.62
CA MET A 1 57.61 15.09 -8.67
C MET A 1 56.74 15.79 -7.62
N ARG A 2 57.14 16.97 -7.11
CA ARG A 2 56.32 17.79 -6.19
C ARG A 2 55.90 19.08 -6.90
N HIS A 3 54.64 19.48 -6.80
CA HIS A 3 54.24 20.89 -6.78
C HIS A 3 53.00 21.07 -5.87
N PRO A 4 52.85 22.18 -5.11
CA PRO A 4 51.85 22.25 -4.04
C PRO A 4 50.95 23.51 -4.06
N ILE A 5 50.09 23.62 -3.04
CA ILE A 5 49.36 24.84 -2.59
C ILE A 5 48.20 25.32 -3.48
N SER A 6 46.98 25.14 -2.96
CA SER A 6 46.19 26.31 -2.55
C SER A 6 45.27 25.98 -1.37
N ARG A 7 45.27 26.81 -0.32
CA ARG A 7 44.40 26.70 0.87
C ARG A 7 43.45 27.91 0.90
N SER A 8 42.19 27.73 0.54
CA SER A 8 41.17 28.76 0.73
C SER A 8 40.61 28.70 2.16
N ARG A 9 41.01 29.65 3.02
CA ARG A 9 40.30 29.92 4.27
C ARG A 9 38.95 30.59 3.94
N ARG A 10 37.83 30.02 4.40
CA ARG A 10 36.62 30.80 4.72
C ARG A 10 36.28 30.67 6.21
N ARG A 11 35.67 31.73 6.74
CA ARG A 11 35.51 32.02 8.17
C ARG A 11 34.05 32.35 8.44
N GLY A 12 33.50 31.86 9.56
CA GLY A 12 32.17 32.25 10.06
C GLY A 12 31.00 31.46 9.46
N GLY A 13 30.14 30.95 10.33
CA GLY A 13 28.96 30.16 9.92
C GLY A 13 28.55 29.10 10.95
N ARG A 14 28.23 29.50 12.20
CA ARG A 14 27.58 28.60 13.17
C ARG A 14 26.10 28.44 12.80
N GLY A 15 25.84 27.74 11.70
CA GLY A 15 24.49 27.27 11.37
C GLY A 15 24.06 26.21 12.39
N ARG A 16 22.98 26.49 13.14
CA ARG A 16 22.28 25.43 13.87
C ARG A 16 21.71 24.44 12.84
N PRO A 17 21.82 23.11 13.04
CA PRO A 17 21.03 22.19 12.23
C PRO A 17 19.54 22.48 12.45
N PRO A 18 18.69 22.43 11.41
CA PRO A 18 17.26 22.59 11.60
C PRO A 18 16.73 21.43 12.45
N LEU A 19 15.89 21.74 13.43
CA LEU A 19 15.10 20.75 14.17
C LEU A 19 14.00 20.21 13.25
N LEU A 20 14.37 19.30 12.35
CA LEU A 20 13.43 18.45 11.63
C LEU A 20 12.69 17.61 12.66
N GLY A 21 11.43 18.00 12.92
CA GLY A 21 10.60 17.37 13.92
C GLY A 21 10.38 15.89 13.62
N ARG A 22 10.34 15.07 14.68
CA ARG A 22 9.98 13.65 14.60
C ARG A 22 8.57 13.49 14.02
N LEU A 23 8.48 13.26 12.72
CA LEU A 23 7.27 12.77 12.08
C LEU A 23 7.20 11.25 12.28
N SER A 24 6.79 10.86 13.48
CA SER A 24 6.36 9.48 13.76
C SER A 24 5.25 9.13 12.78
N LEU A 25 5.48 8.14 11.90
CA LEU A 25 4.43 7.70 10.99
C LEU A 25 3.26 7.13 11.81
N GLY A 26 2.06 7.63 11.52
CA GLY A 26 0.94 7.50 12.45
C GLY A 26 0.37 6.09 12.53
N LEU A 27 0.51 5.45 13.69
CA LEU A 27 -0.56 4.64 14.25
C LEU A 27 -1.32 5.51 15.25
N LEU A 28 -2.61 5.75 14.97
CA LEU A 28 -3.51 6.38 15.92
C LEU A 28 -3.56 5.52 17.18
N PRO A 29 -3.43 6.09 18.40
CA PRO A 29 -3.78 5.34 19.60
C PRO A 29 -5.25 4.93 19.50
N LEU A 30 -5.55 3.67 19.80
CA LEU A 30 -6.92 3.15 19.79
C LEU A 30 -7.68 3.69 21.01
N ALA A 31 -8.00 5.00 20.97
CA ALA A 31 -8.88 5.67 21.91
C ALA A 31 -10.30 5.13 21.70
N LEU A 32 -10.57 3.97 22.30
CA LEU A 32 -11.82 3.24 22.20
C LEU A 32 -12.97 4.16 22.59
N VAL A 33 -13.91 4.38 21.67
CA VAL A 33 -15.06 5.25 21.92
C VAL A 33 -16.04 4.53 22.85
N THR A 34 -15.82 4.67 24.15
CA THR A 34 -16.71 4.21 25.23
C THR A 34 -18.01 5.02 25.35
N GLY A 35 -18.46 5.61 24.23
CA GLY A 35 -19.72 6.32 24.07
C GLY A 35 -20.71 5.66 23.10
N LEU A 36 -20.33 4.59 22.39
CA LEU A 36 -21.17 3.95 21.36
C LEU A 36 -21.68 2.54 21.72
N VAL A 37 -21.75 2.20 23.01
CA VAL A 37 -22.52 1.04 23.48
C VAL A 37 -23.89 1.53 23.95
N GLY A 38 -24.91 1.33 23.12
CA GLY A 38 -26.30 1.58 23.48
C GLY A 38 -26.76 0.60 24.56
N THR A 39 -26.62 0.98 25.84
CA THR A 39 -27.21 0.23 26.95
C THR A 39 -28.73 0.24 26.80
N GLY A 40 -29.31 -0.91 26.46
CA GLY A 40 -30.77 -1.10 26.51
C GLY A 40 -31.28 -0.72 27.90
N LEU A 41 -32.38 0.04 27.93
CA LEU A 41 -32.90 0.73 29.13
C LEU A 41 -32.99 -0.22 30.33
N PRO A 42 -32.14 -0.07 31.37
CA PRO A 42 -32.23 -0.88 32.56
C PRO A 42 -33.41 -0.37 33.41
N ASN A 43 -34.41 -1.21 33.65
CA ASN A 43 -35.41 -0.98 34.69
C ASN A 43 -34.75 -1.16 36.06
N ALA A 44 -33.99 -0.16 36.49
CA ALA A 44 -33.27 -0.15 37.76
C ALA A 44 -34.24 0.04 38.94
N VAL A 45 -34.70 -1.08 39.51
CA VAL A 45 -35.53 -1.07 40.71
C VAL A 45 -34.64 -0.82 41.94
N ALA A 46 -34.58 0.42 42.40
CA ALA A 46 -33.90 0.84 43.63
C ALA A 46 -34.85 1.70 44.49
N ALA A 47 -34.72 1.59 45.82
CA ALA A 47 -35.75 2.04 46.76
C ALA A 47 -36.04 3.57 46.74
N GLU A 48 -37.29 3.93 47.00
CA GLU A 48 -37.78 5.31 47.02
C GLU A 48 -37.14 6.17 48.10
N PRO A 49 -36.90 7.45 47.78
CA PRO A 49 -37.33 8.57 48.60
C PRO A 49 -38.59 9.23 48.01
N THR A 50 -39.55 9.56 48.87
CA THR A 50 -40.92 9.94 48.48
C THR A 50 -41.04 11.27 47.73
N GLY A 51 -41.91 11.31 46.71
CA GLY A 51 -42.58 12.56 46.29
C GLY A 51 -42.01 13.30 45.06
N GLY A 52 -40.92 12.84 44.45
CA GLY A 52 -40.42 13.37 43.18
C GLY A 52 -41.12 12.75 41.98
N GLN A 53 -41.92 13.53 41.23
CA GLN A 53 -42.35 13.12 39.88
C GLN A 53 -41.10 13.01 38.99
N VAL A 54 -40.75 11.80 38.55
CA VAL A 54 -39.73 11.62 37.51
C VAL A 54 -40.34 12.09 36.19
N GLN A 55 -40.06 13.34 35.85
CA GLN A 55 -40.55 13.98 34.64
C GLN A 55 -40.12 13.14 33.42
N GLN A 56 -41.09 12.54 32.71
CA GLN A 56 -40.82 11.86 31.44
C GLN A 56 -40.14 12.87 30.50
N PRO A 57 -38.97 12.55 29.89
CA PRO A 57 -38.27 13.49 29.02
C PRO A 57 -39.15 13.83 27.83
N SER A 58 -39.32 15.11 27.57
CA SER A 58 -40.16 15.60 26.47
C SER A 58 -39.64 15.09 25.13
N ASP A 59 -40.51 15.06 24.11
CA ASP A 59 -40.11 14.65 22.75
C ASP A 59 -38.92 15.48 22.23
N ARG A 60 -38.83 16.76 22.59
CA ARG A 60 -37.68 17.61 22.23
C ARG A 60 -36.39 17.23 22.99
N GLU A 61 -36.48 16.78 24.24
CA GLU A 61 -35.33 16.22 24.98
C GLU A 61 -34.93 14.82 24.48
N ARG A 62 -35.91 13.98 24.09
CA ARG A 62 -35.67 12.67 23.46
C ARG A 62 -34.93 12.84 22.13
N ALA A 63 -35.36 13.79 21.29
CA ALA A 63 -34.68 14.12 20.05
C ALA A 63 -33.28 14.75 20.27
N LEU A 64 -33.11 15.57 21.32
CA LEU A 64 -31.79 16.08 21.71
C LEU A 64 -30.84 14.96 22.20
N GLN A 65 -31.34 13.97 22.94
CA GLN A 65 -30.55 12.80 23.32
C GLN A 65 -30.16 11.96 22.10
N ALA A 66 -31.05 11.82 21.10
CA ALA A 66 -30.74 11.17 19.84
C ALA A 66 -29.68 11.95 19.03
N TRP A 67 -29.78 13.29 18.98
CA TRP A 67 -28.78 14.16 18.34
C TRP A 67 -27.39 14.05 19.00
N LEU A 68 -27.33 14.00 20.34
CA LEU A 68 -26.08 13.92 21.11
C LEU A 68 -25.39 12.55 21.10
N LYS A 69 -26.11 11.46 20.79
CA LYS A 69 -25.63 10.07 20.97
C LYS A 69 -25.78 9.17 19.73
N GLY A 70 -26.54 9.61 18.73
CA GLY A 70 -26.75 8.89 17.50
C GLY A 70 -25.54 8.90 16.57
N GLY A 71 -25.58 8.06 15.54
CA GLY A 71 -24.62 8.12 14.44
C GLY A 71 -24.92 9.27 13.45
N PRO A 72 -24.19 9.32 12.32
CA PRO A 72 -24.31 10.41 11.34
C PRO A 72 -25.73 10.62 10.79
N SER A 73 -26.49 9.55 10.57
CA SER A 73 -27.86 9.59 10.04
C SER A 73 -28.82 10.11 11.10
N VAL A 74 -28.74 9.55 12.31
CA VAL A 74 -29.57 9.98 13.46
C VAL A 74 -29.30 11.44 13.81
N HIS A 75 -28.04 11.86 13.86
CA HIS A 75 -27.66 13.27 14.08
C HIS A 75 -28.24 14.18 12.99
N THR A 76 -28.09 13.83 11.70
CA THR A 76 -28.58 14.65 10.58
C THR A 76 -30.10 14.85 10.63
N LEU A 77 -30.87 13.79 10.91
CA LEU A 77 -32.33 13.91 11.00
C LEU A 77 -32.79 14.58 12.30
N ALA A 78 -32.15 14.30 13.43
CA ALA A 78 -32.45 14.95 14.71
C ALA A 78 -32.16 16.46 14.67
N GLU A 79 -31.06 16.89 14.03
CA GLU A 79 -30.74 18.31 13.83
C GLU A 79 -31.83 19.01 13.02
N SER A 80 -32.26 18.40 11.91
CA SER A 80 -33.34 18.94 11.08
C SER A 80 -34.69 18.99 11.82
N ALA A 81 -34.98 18.01 12.67
CA ALA A 81 -36.21 17.95 13.45
C ALA A 81 -36.22 18.98 14.60
N LEU A 82 -35.10 19.12 15.31
CA LEU A 82 -34.93 20.10 16.40
C LEU A 82 -34.94 21.56 15.91
N ALA A 83 -34.52 21.79 14.66
CA ALA A 83 -34.64 23.07 13.96
C ALA A 83 -36.05 23.35 13.40
N GLY A 84 -36.94 22.35 13.41
CA GLY A 84 -38.31 22.41 12.89
C GLY A 84 -39.37 22.66 13.95
N SER A 85 -40.59 22.18 13.68
CA SER A 85 -41.73 22.22 14.60
C SER A 85 -41.76 21.00 15.53
N ASP A 86 -42.56 21.05 16.60
CA ASP A 86 -42.78 19.87 17.45
C ASP A 86 -43.44 18.70 16.70
N GLN A 87 -44.11 18.96 15.56
CA GLN A 87 -44.61 17.90 14.66
C GLN A 87 -43.47 17.23 13.87
N ASP A 88 -42.38 17.95 13.57
CA ASP A 88 -41.20 17.38 12.93
C ASP A 88 -40.36 16.58 13.94
N VAL A 89 -40.18 17.10 15.16
CA VAL A 89 -39.63 16.37 16.31
C VAL A 89 -40.38 15.06 16.53
N LYS A 90 -41.71 15.09 16.50
CA LYS A 90 -42.53 13.91 16.72
C LYS A 90 -42.48 12.91 15.56
N ARG A 91 -42.53 13.37 14.30
CA ARG A 91 -42.33 12.52 13.10
C ARG A 91 -40.97 11.81 13.14
N PHE A 92 -39.93 12.53 13.56
CA PHE A 92 -38.60 11.95 13.72
C PHE A 92 -38.61 10.80 14.73
N LEU A 93 -39.18 10.99 15.92
CA LEU A 93 -39.23 9.95 16.96
C LEU A 93 -40.15 8.77 16.61
N ASP A 94 -41.30 9.04 15.99
CA ASP A 94 -42.36 8.06 15.74
C ASP A 94 -42.18 7.30 14.41
N SER A 95 -41.25 7.73 13.52
CA SER A 95 -41.09 7.12 12.19
C SER A 95 -39.66 7.11 11.63
N ASP A 96 -38.88 8.18 11.79
CA ASP A 96 -37.60 8.30 11.08
C ASP A 96 -36.39 7.77 11.88
N LEU A 97 -36.45 7.83 13.21
CA LEU A 97 -35.37 7.45 14.14
C LEU A 97 -34.91 6.01 13.95
N ALA A 98 -35.83 5.05 13.85
CA ALA A 98 -35.50 3.63 13.71
C ALA A 98 -34.79 3.33 12.38
N GLY A 99 -35.20 3.98 11.28
CA GLY A 99 -34.52 3.86 9.99
C GLY A 99 -33.13 4.48 10.00
N ALA A 100 -32.97 5.65 10.64
CA ALA A 100 -31.68 6.30 10.80
C ALA A 100 -30.72 5.49 11.69
N GLN A 101 -31.22 4.90 12.79
CA GLN A 101 -30.45 4.00 13.64
C GLN A 101 -29.97 2.78 12.86
N HIS A 102 -30.83 2.15 12.05
CA HIS A 102 -30.43 1.01 11.23
C HIS A 102 -29.37 1.38 10.17
N ALA A 103 -29.50 2.55 9.52
CA ALA A 103 -28.49 3.05 8.59
C ALA A 103 -27.12 3.28 9.27
N ASP A 104 -27.13 3.80 10.50
CA ASP A 104 -25.92 4.02 11.30
C ASP A 104 -25.31 2.69 11.82
N ASP A 105 -26.15 1.72 12.20
CA ASP A 105 -25.71 0.37 12.59
C ASP A 105 -25.05 -0.38 11.41
N LEU A 106 -25.63 -0.29 10.20
CA LEU A 106 -25.03 -0.83 8.97
C LEU A 106 -23.68 -0.17 8.66
N LEU A 107 -23.59 1.15 8.81
CA LEU A 107 -22.35 1.92 8.63
C LEU A 107 -21.29 1.55 9.67
N ALA A 108 -21.66 1.32 10.93
CA ALA A 108 -20.76 0.87 11.98
C ALA A 108 -20.22 -0.54 11.71
N ALA A 109 -21.09 -1.48 11.31
CA ALA A 109 -20.69 -2.86 11.01
C ALA A 109 -19.77 -2.95 9.79
N THR A 110 -20.01 -2.17 8.73
CA THR A 110 -19.11 -2.13 7.57
C THR A 110 -17.80 -1.37 7.83
N GLN A 111 -17.76 -0.44 8.79
CA GLN A 111 -16.51 0.13 9.30
C GLN A 111 -15.68 -0.93 10.08
N ILE A 112 -16.31 -1.68 11.00
CA ILE A 112 -15.67 -2.79 11.72
C ILE A 112 -15.15 -3.84 10.74
N ALA A 113 -15.94 -4.21 9.72
CA ALA A 113 -15.50 -5.09 8.63
C ALA A 113 -14.27 -4.54 7.90
N SER A 114 -14.26 -3.24 7.57
CA SER A 114 -13.17 -2.60 6.83
C SER A 114 -11.83 -2.59 7.59
N LEU A 115 -11.88 -2.51 8.93
CA LEU A 115 -10.71 -2.56 9.81
C LEU A 115 -10.30 -3.99 10.22
N GLY A 116 -11.22 -4.94 10.09
CA GLY A 116 -11.05 -6.34 10.49
C GLY A 116 -10.23 -7.20 9.53
N GLY A 117 -9.86 -8.39 10.00
CA GLY A 117 -9.28 -9.43 9.15
C GLY A 117 -10.36 -10.30 8.48
N PRO A 118 -9.98 -11.45 7.89
CA PRO A 118 -10.91 -12.38 7.29
C PRO A 118 -12.08 -12.81 8.20
N LYS A 119 -11.84 -13.05 9.49
CA LYS A 119 -12.87 -13.55 10.43
C LYS A 119 -13.83 -12.46 10.89
N VAL A 120 -13.33 -11.27 11.20
CA VAL A 120 -14.20 -10.11 11.49
C VAL A 120 -15.08 -9.78 10.29
N ARG A 121 -14.55 -9.86 9.06
CA ARG A 121 -15.34 -9.65 7.83
C ARG A 121 -16.36 -10.75 7.57
N GLU A 122 -16.03 -12.01 7.85
CA GLU A 122 -16.97 -13.13 7.78
C GLU A 122 -18.13 -12.98 8.78
N ALA A 123 -17.86 -12.50 10.00
CA ALA A 123 -18.87 -12.23 11.01
C ALA A 123 -19.71 -10.99 10.69
N ALA A 124 -19.09 -9.91 10.22
CA ALA A 124 -19.78 -8.69 9.80
C ALA A 124 -20.71 -8.94 8.61
N GLY A 125 -20.29 -9.73 7.60
CA GLY A 125 -21.15 -10.10 6.47
C GLY A 125 -22.45 -10.77 6.93
N LYS A 126 -22.35 -11.79 7.78
CA LYS A 126 -23.51 -12.48 8.39
C LYS A 126 -24.42 -11.54 9.19
N ALA A 127 -23.86 -10.50 9.81
CA ALA A 127 -24.62 -9.49 10.55
C ALA A 127 -25.31 -8.46 9.64
N LEU A 128 -24.74 -8.18 8.47
CA LEU A 128 -25.29 -7.27 7.44
C LEU A 128 -26.37 -7.95 6.60
N ASP A 129 -26.23 -9.25 6.35
CA ASP A 129 -27.23 -10.12 5.69
C ASP A 129 -28.39 -10.51 6.63
N GLY A 130 -28.27 -10.22 7.94
CA GLY A 130 -29.18 -10.63 9.01
C GLY A 130 -30.21 -9.57 9.41
N THR A 131 -30.91 -9.83 10.51
CA THR A 131 -31.85 -8.88 11.12
C THR A 131 -31.14 -7.75 11.88
N ALA A 132 -31.84 -6.64 12.12
CA ALA A 132 -31.32 -5.54 12.94
C ALA A 132 -30.90 -5.97 14.36
N ALA A 133 -31.52 -7.02 14.92
CA ALA A 133 -31.13 -7.58 16.22
C ALA A 133 -29.80 -8.35 16.16
N GLU A 134 -29.56 -9.10 15.07
CA GLU A 134 -28.29 -9.78 14.83
C GLU A 134 -27.17 -8.77 14.53
N LEU A 135 -27.47 -7.72 13.78
CA LEU A 135 -26.59 -6.58 13.53
C LEU A 135 -26.16 -5.90 14.83
N GLN A 136 -27.10 -5.56 15.72
CA GLN A 136 -26.77 -4.96 17.03
C GLN A 136 -26.03 -5.93 17.95
N THR A 137 -26.33 -7.23 17.91
CA THR A 137 -25.59 -8.26 18.65
C THR A 137 -24.13 -8.34 18.17
N PHE A 138 -23.90 -8.24 16.86
CA PHE A 138 -22.55 -8.14 16.30
C PHE A 138 -21.82 -6.89 16.77
N LEU A 139 -22.46 -5.71 16.72
CA LEU A 139 -21.87 -4.43 17.14
C LEU A 139 -21.49 -4.41 18.63
N GLN A 140 -22.34 -4.96 19.50
CA GLN A 140 -22.10 -4.95 20.95
C GLN A 140 -20.90 -5.82 21.37
N SER A 141 -20.79 -7.04 20.82
CA SER A 141 -19.72 -7.98 21.22
C SER A 141 -19.35 -9.03 20.16
N GLY A 142 -20.21 -9.33 19.19
CA GLY A 142 -19.97 -10.40 18.21
C GLY A 142 -18.72 -10.23 17.33
N TRP A 143 -18.14 -9.04 17.25
CA TRP A 143 -16.84 -8.80 16.58
C TRP A 143 -15.61 -9.27 17.38
N GLN A 144 -15.71 -9.48 18.70
CA GLN A 144 -14.56 -9.69 19.59
C GLN A 144 -13.86 -11.04 19.37
N LEU A 145 -14.61 -12.14 19.38
CA LEU A 145 -14.06 -13.49 19.15
C LEU A 145 -13.48 -13.65 17.72
N PRO A 146 -14.14 -13.16 16.64
CA PRO A 146 -13.52 -13.08 15.32
C PRO A 146 -12.23 -12.24 15.27
N LEU A 147 -12.15 -11.12 16.00
CA LEU A 147 -10.95 -10.29 16.05
C LEU A 147 -9.77 -11.02 16.69
N ASP A 148 -9.99 -11.78 17.77
CA ASP A 148 -8.93 -12.59 18.38
C ASP A 148 -8.49 -13.77 17.49
N ALA A 149 -9.40 -14.35 16.70
CA ALA A 149 -9.04 -15.34 15.68
C ALA A 149 -8.19 -14.72 14.56
N ASP A 150 -8.54 -13.52 14.09
CA ASP A 150 -7.73 -12.78 13.11
C ASP A 150 -6.36 -12.38 13.69
N ARG A 151 -6.30 -11.88 14.93
CA ARG A 151 -5.03 -11.55 15.60
C ARG A 151 -4.09 -12.75 15.67
N ARG A 152 -4.60 -13.92 16.07
CA ARG A 152 -3.82 -15.18 16.09
C ARG A 152 -3.31 -15.54 14.69
N LEU A 153 -4.15 -15.45 13.65
CA LEU A 153 -3.74 -15.69 12.26
C LEU A 153 -2.62 -14.74 11.78
N TRP A 154 -2.71 -13.44 12.09
CA TRP A 154 -1.66 -12.47 11.76
C TRP A 154 -0.36 -12.77 12.50
N ILE A 155 -0.42 -13.09 13.81
CA ILE A 155 0.78 -13.37 14.60
C ILE A 155 1.51 -14.61 14.08
N THR A 156 0.79 -15.67 13.71
CA THR A 156 1.38 -16.85 13.07
C THR A 156 2.07 -16.51 11.74
N ARG A 157 1.54 -15.57 10.94
CA ARG A 157 2.18 -15.09 9.70
C ARG A 157 3.43 -14.26 9.98
N ILE A 158 3.37 -13.34 10.95
CA ILE A 158 4.50 -12.50 11.37
C ILE A 158 5.65 -13.36 11.94
N ALA A 159 5.32 -14.52 12.53
CA ALA A 159 6.27 -15.50 13.05
C ALA A 159 6.82 -16.49 12.00
N ASP A 160 6.30 -16.52 10.77
CA ASP A 160 6.61 -17.58 9.83
C ASP A 160 8.07 -17.48 9.32
N PRO A 161 8.95 -18.48 9.60
CA PRO A 161 10.32 -18.47 9.10
C PRO A 161 10.41 -18.53 7.57
N ALA A 162 9.40 -19.07 6.87
CA ALA A 162 9.34 -19.07 5.41
C ALA A 162 9.06 -17.67 4.84
N LEU A 163 8.48 -16.77 5.64
CA LEU A 163 8.30 -15.34 5.33
C LEU A 163 9.45 -14.48 5.88
N GLY A 164 10.55 -15.11 6.31
CA GLY A 164 11.75 -14.42 6.78
C GLY A 164 11.68 -13.89 8.21
N ALA A 165 10.74 -14.36 9.04
CA ALA A 165 10.68 -14.02 10.46
C ALA A 165 11.95 -14.45 11.19
N GLY A 166 12.57 -13.53 11.94
CA GLY A 166 13.73 -13.83 12.76
C GLY A 166 13.39 -14.57 14.06
N ARG A 167 14.42 -15.02 14.79
CA ARG A 167 14.23 -15.83 16.01
C ARG A 167 13.69 -15.01 17.18
N GLY A 168 14.00 -13.71 17.24
CA GLY A 168 13.39 -12.80 18.21
C GLY A 168 11.89 -12.66 17.98
N VAL A 169 11.47 -12.43 16.73
CA VAL A 169 10.06 -12.32 16.34
C VAL A 169 9.32 -13.62 16.61
N GLN A 170 9.88 -14.78 16.25
CA GLN A 170 9.31 -16.11 16.55
C GLN A 170 9.06 -16.29 18.06
N ALA A 171 10.08 -16.09 18.91
CA ALA A 171 9.95 -16.29 20.35
C ALA A 171 8.96 -15.31 21.02
N ALA A 172 8.89 -14.07 20.54
CA ALA A 172 7.90 -13.09 20.99
C ALA A 172 6.47 -13.47 20.56
N ALA A 173 6.30 -13.96 19.33
CA ALA A 173 5.02 -14.42 18.80
C ALA A 173 4.50 -15.67 19.52
N ASP A 174 5.36 -16.68 19.73
CA ASP A 174 5.04 -17.88 20.51
C ASP A 174 4.58 -17.53 21.93
N THR A 175 5.12 -16.47 22.51
CA THR A 175 4.73 -15.99 23.85
C THR A 175 3.35 -15.33 23.81
N ALA A 176 3.08 -14.49 22.81
CA ALA A 176 1.77 -13.86 22.61
C ALA A 176 0.66 -14.87 22.27
N LEU A 177 0.93 -15.87 21.43
CA LEU A 177 -0.01 -16.92 21.06
C LEU A 177 -0.44 -17.80 22.24
N ARG A 178 0.42 -17.95 23.26
CA ARG A 178 0.09 -18.63 24.53
C ARG A 178 -0.62 -17.73 25.55
N GLY A 179 -0.79 -16.44 25.24
CA GLY A 179 -1.42 -15.44 26.11
C GLY A 179 -2.89 -15.13 25.80
N SER A 180 -3.35 -14.08 26.46
CA SER A 180 -4.68 -13.46 26.39
C SER A 180 -4.87 -12.56 25.16
N SER A 181 -6.08 -12.05 24.95
CA SER A 181 -6.39 -11.05 23.92
C SER A 181 -5.46 -9.82 23.99
N ASP A 182 -5.15 -9.36 25.20
CA ASP A 182 -4.24 -8.23 25.44
C ASP A 182 -2.79 -8.57 25.08
N ASP A 183 -2.36 -9.82 25.23
CA ASP A 183 -1.01 -10.25 24.84
C ASP A 183 -0.88 -10.34 23.30
N LEU A 184 -1.92 -10.81 22.62
CA LEU A 184 -2.01 -10.75 21.16
C LEU A 184 -1.95 -9.29 20.66
N GLN A 185 -2.74 -8.40 21.26
CA GLN A 185 -2.76 -6.99 20.91
C GLN A 185 -1.39 -6.34 21.15
N ARG A 186 -0.79 -6.54 22.33
CA ARG A 186 0.50 -5.92 22.72
C ARG A 186 1.66 -6.39 21.85
N PHE A 187 1.65 -7.65 21.39
CA PHE A 187 2.61 -8.10 20.38
C PHE A 187 2.42 -7.35 19.05
N LEU A 188 1.18 -7.21 18.58
CA LEU A 188 0.87 -6.54 17.31
C LEU A 188 1.13 -5.02 17.35
N THR A 189 0.95 -4.35 18.49
CA THR A 189 1.20 -2.90 18.63
C THR A 189 2.64 -2.54 18.97
N GLU A 190 3.36 -3.39 19.71
CA GLU A 190 4.68 -3.06 20.29
C GLU A 190 5.70 -4.20 20.14
N GLY A 191 5.35 -5.41 20.60
CA GLY A 191 6.29 -6.51 20.78
C GLY A 191 6.98 -6.97 19.50
N GLN A 192 6.27 -7.01 18.37
CA GLN A 192 6.83 -7.41 17.09
C GLN A 192 7.95 -6.45 16.61
N PHE A 193 7.84 -5.16 16.92
CA PHE A 193 8.76 -4.14 16.41
C PHE A 193 10.10 -4.19 17.14
N ALA A 194 10.09 -4.26 18.47
CA ALA A 194 11.32 -4.42 19.26
C ALA A 194 12.06 -5.74 18.95
N ALA A 195 11.30 -6.82 18.72
CA ALA A 195 11.87 -8.10 18.30
C ALA A 195 12.48 -8.01 16.88
N LYS A 196 11.78 -7.40 15.94
CA LYS A 196 12.26 -7.20 14.57
C LYS A 196 13.45 -6.24 14.48
N ASP A 197 13.51 -5.19 15.31
CA ASP A 197 14.67 -4.29 15.41
C ASP A 197 15.95 -5.05 15.80
N ALA A 198 15.84 -6.04 16.70
CA ALA A 198 16.95 -6.91 17.08
C ALA A 198 17.33 -7.89 15.96
N ASP A 199 16.35 -8.60 15.37
CA ASP A 199 16.59 -9.54 14.28
C ASP A 199 17.16 -8.86 13.02
N ASP A 200 16.67 -7.67 12.66
CA ASP A 200 17.20 -6.87 11.54
C ASP A 200 18.67 -6.48 11.80
N ARG A 201 19.04 -6.09 13.02
CA ARG A 201 20.44 -5.80 13.38
C ARG A 201 21.33 -7.06 13.36
N VAL A 202 20.81 -8.22 13.76
CA VAL A 202 21.53 -9.50 13.63
C VAL A 202 21.74 -9.86 12.15
N LYS A 203 20.72 -9.72 11.30
CA LYS A 203 20.82 -9.94 9.85
C LYS A 203 21.84 -8.99 9.20
N LEU A 204 21.89 -7.73 9.62
CA LEU A 204 22.91 -6.78 9.17
C LEU A 204 24.34 -7.22 9.53
N VAL A 205 24.56 -7.71 10.76
CA VAL A 205 25.89 -8.21 11.18
C VAL A 205 26.29 -9.48 10.42
N GLN A 206 25.33 -10.34 10.05
CA GLN A 206 25.58 -11.50 9.19
C GLN A 206 25.98 -11.08 7.76
N VAL A 207 25.24 -10.16 7.13
CA VAL A 207 25.58 -9.60 5.80
C VAL A 207 26.92 -8.87 5.82
N LEU A 208 27.22 -8.13 6.89
CA LEU A 208 28.53 -7.49 7.11
C LEU A 208 29.66 -8.50 7.21
N SER A 209 29.43 -9.64 7.85
CA SER A 209 30.47 -10.67 8.07
C SER A 209 30.75 -11.51 6.81
N ALA A 210 29.74 -11.73 5.96
CA ALA A 210 29.85 -12.53 4.73
C ALA A 210 30.09 -11.71 3.45
N GLY A 211 29.87 -10.39 3.49
CA GLY A 211 29.90 -9.50 2.34
C GLY A 211 31.31 -9.12 1.85
N GLY A 212 31.40 -8.71 0.58
CA GLY A 212 32.60 -8.13 -0.01
C GLY A 212 32.89 -6.71 0.48
N ALA A 213 33.90 -6.05 -0.11
CA ALA A 213 34.40 -4.77 0.39
C ALA A 213 33.37 -3.64 0.31
N ASN A 214 32.55 -3.58 -0.74
CA ASN A 214 31.49 -2.59 -0.88
C ASN A 214 30.36 -2.88 0.12
N THR A 215 29.96 -4.16 0.22
CA THR A 215 28.92 -4.64 1.14
C THR A 215 29.30 -4.35 2.59
N GLN A 216 30.55 -4.60 2.99
CA GLN A 216 31.07 -4.27 4.31
C GLN A 216 31.06 -2.76 4.60
N ALA A 217 31.47 -1.93 3.63
CA ALA A 217 31.49 -0.48 3.81
C ALA A 217 30.06 0.08 4.00
N ALA A 218 29.11 -0.36 3.16
CA ALA A 218 27.72 0.05 3.24
C ALA A 218 27.01 -0.50 4.51
N ALA A 219 27.26 -1.76 4.88
CA ALA A 219 26.72 -2.34 6.10
C ALA A 219 27.24 -1.64 7.37
N ARG A 220 28.52 -1.23 7.39
CA ARG A 220 29.10 -0.43 8.48
C ARG A 220 28.48 0.97 8.57
N ALA A 221 28.15 1.59 7.44
CA ALA A 221 27.44 2.87 7.44
C ALA A 221 26.03 2.72 8.05
N ALA A 222 25.27 1.71 7.60
CA ALA A 222 23.93 1.41 8.12
C ALA A 222 23.93 1.02 9.61
N LEU A 223 24.92 0.25 10.07
CA LEU A 223 25.03 -0.19 11.47
C LEU A 223 25.19 0.98 12.45
N ASN A 224 25.87 2.05 12.01
CA ASN A 224 26.08 3.29 12.75
C ASN A 224 24.90 4.28 12.64
N GLY A 225 23.87 3.94 11.86
CA GLY A 225 22.67 4.75 11.64
C GLY A 225 21.49 4.39 12.54
N SER A 226 20.31 4.90 12.18
CA SER A 226 19.04 4.54 12.81
C SER A 226 18.58 3.13 12.39
N ILE A 227 17.43 2.66 12.87
CA ILE A 227 16.90 1.37 12.41
C ILE A 227 16.34 1.46 10.99
N GLU A 228 15.95 2.65 10.55
CA GLU A 228 15.58 2.94 9.16
C GLU A 228 16.80 2.78 8.23
N ASP A 229 17.98 3.30 8.60
CA ASP A 229 19.22 3.08 7.83
C ASP A 229 19.58 1.58 7.70
N VAL A 230 19.39 0.80 8.77
CA VAL A 230 19.54 -0.67 8.77
C VAL A 230 18.55 -1.32 7.80
N ARG A 231 17.30 -0.86 7.77
CA ARG A 231 16.22 -1.42 6.94
C ARG A 231 16.34 -1.03 5.47
N ASP A 232 16.72 0.20 5.15
CA ASP A 232 16.98 0.65 3.79
C ASP A 232 18.22 -0.06 3.21
N PHE A 233 19.24 -0.34 4.03
CA PHE A 233 20.33 -1.22 3.62
C PHE A 233 19.84 -2.66 3.35
N LEU A 234 19.13 -3.30 4.26
CA LEU A 234 18.65 -4.67 4.05
C LEU A 234 17.64 -4.80 2.89
N THR A 235 16.89 -3.74 2.59
CA THR A 235 15.85 -3.74 1.54
C THR A 235 16.41 -3.37 0.16
N VAL A 236 17.43 -2.52 0.10
CA VAL A 236 17.98 -1.97 -1.16
C VAL A 236 19.51 -1.90 -1.15
N GLY A 237 20.10 -1.27 -0.13
CA GLY A 237 21.53 -0.94 -0.10
C GLY A 237 22.46 -2.16 -0.19
N GLN A 238 22.06 -3.31 0.36
CA GLN A 238 22.83 -4.55 0.29
C GLN A 238 22.95 -5.05 -1.16
N TYR A 239 21.90 -4.94 -1.97
CA TYR A 239 21.92 -5.41 -3.36
C TYR A 239 22.76 -4.49 -4.25
N ILE A 240 22.66 -3.17 -4.04
CA ILE A 240 23.52 -2.19 -4.74
C ILE A 240 25.00 -2.41 -4.38
N ALA A 241 25.31 -2.78 -3.14
CA ALA A 241 26.67 -3.05 -2.70
C ALA A 241 27.19 -4.42 -3.17
N GLN A 242 26.36 -5.47 -3.08
CA GLN A 242 26.66 -6.82 -3.59
C GLN A 242 26.93 -6.79 -5.09
N ASN A 243 26.14 -6.06 -5.88
CA ASN A 243 26.37 -5.89 -7.32
C ASN A 243 27.76 -5.31 -7.66
N ARG A 244 28.39 -4.54 -6.74
CA ARG A 244 29.78 -4.04 -6.89
C ARG A 244 30.84 -5.01 -6.39
N ASP A 245 30.45 -6.04 -5.64
CA ASP A 245 31.31 -7.13 -5.18
C ASP A 245 31.18 -8.40 -6.06
N MET A 246 30.15 -8.51 -6.92
CA MET A 246 29.82 -9.70 -7.74
C MET A 246 30.99 -10.22 -8.59
N GLU A 247 31.82 -9.33 -9.18
CA GLU A 247 33.01 -9.72 -9.96
C GLU A 247 34.00 -10.60 -9.18
N ARG A 248 33.97 -10.52 -7.84
CA ARG A 248 34.88 -11.19 -6.90
C ARG A 248 34.17 -12.21 -6.00
N ALA A 249 32.86 -12.40 -6.17
CA ALA A 249 32.08 -13.36 -5.40
C ALA A 249 32.32 -14.79 -5.89
N SER A 250 32.39 -15.74 -4.95
CA SER A 250 32.41 -17.16 -5.29
C SER A 250 31.03 -17.65 -5.76
N ILE A 251 31.02 -18.75 -6.51
CA ILE A 251 29.78 -19.38 -7.02
C ILE A 251 28.83 -19.71 -5.85
N ALA A 252 29.36 -20.19 -4.73
CA ALA A 252 28.60 -20.49 -3.52
C ALA A 252 27.98 -19.23 -2.86
N GLN A 253 28.71 -18.11 -2.82
CA GLN A 253 28.17 -16.84 -2.32
C GLN A 253 27.05 -16.32 -3.23
N LEU A 254 27.22 -16.40 -4.56
CA LEU A 254 26.20 -15.99 -5.53
C LEU A 254 24.93 -16.85 -5.42
N ALA A 255 25.06 -18.16 -5.30
CA ALA A 255 23.91 -19.06 -5.09
C ALA A 255 23.18 -18.79 -3.76
N GLN A 256 23.91 -18.51 -2.67
CA GLN A 256 23.30 -18.13 -1.39
C GLN A 256 22.62 -16.76 -1.46
N GLN A 257 23.22 -15.76 -2.13
CA GLN A 257 22.58 -14.47 -2.37
C GLN A 257 21.32 -14.58 -3.25
N ALA A 258 21.30 -15.51 -4.21
CA ALA A 258 20.08 -15.83 -4.97
C ALA A 258 18.99 -16.41 -4.04
N LYS A 259 19.36 -17.32 -3.13
CA LYS A 259 18.46 -17.92 -2.13
C LYS A 259 17.87 -16.89 -1.16
N ASP A 260 18.69 -15.99 -0.64
CA ASP A 260 18.26 -14.94 0.29
C ASP A 260 17.32 -13.92 -0.41
N ALA A 261 17.58 -13.61 -1.67
CA ALA A 261 16.71 -12.78 -2.50
C ALA A 261 15.38 -13.49 -2.86
N GLY A 262 15.41 -14.79 -3.17
CA GLY A 262 14.21 -15.60 -3.42
C GLY A 262 13.29 -15.69 -2.19
N ALA A 263 13.87 -15.88 -1.00
CA ALA A 263 13.12 -15.85 0.26
C ALA A 263 12.47 -14.48 0.53
N GLN A 264 13.16 -13.37 0.22
CA GLN A 264 12.57 -12.04 0.31
C GLN A 264 11.43 -11.84 -0.71
N ALA A 265 11.54 -12.37 -1.93
CA ALA A 265 10.45 -12.32 -2.91
C ALA A 265 9.18 -13.05 -2.40
N ALA A 266 9.34 -14.21 -1.77
CA ALA A 266 8.22 -14.94 -1.16
C ALA A 266 7.54 -14.14 -0.03
N ALA A 267 8.33 -13.51 0.85
CA ALA A 267 7.82 -12.67 1.93
C ALA A 267 7.04 -11.44 1.42
N GLU A 268 7.58 -10.71 0.46
CA GLU A 268 6.91 -9.56 -0.17
C GLU A 268 5.65 -9.98 -0.94
N THR A 269 5.64 -11.18 -1.54
CA THR A 269 4.46 -11.74 -2.20
C THR A 269 3.35 -12.04 -1.18
N ALA A 270 3.67 -12.60 -0.01
CA ALA A 270 2.68 -12.83 1.03
C ALA A 270 2.04 -11.51 1.52
N ALA A 271 2.84 -10.46 1.69
CA ALA A 271 2.35 -9.11 1.99
C ALA A 271 1.47 -8.55 0.86
N ALA A 272 1.87 -8.72 -0.41
CA ALA A 272 1.09 -8.29 -1.57
C ALA A 272 -0.28 -8.99 -1.66
N VAL A 273 -0.32 -10.31 -1.45
CA VAL A 273 -1.56 -11.11 -1.45
C VAL A 273 -2.48 -10.67 -0.31
N GLU A 274 -1.96 -10.45 0.89
CA GLU A 274 -2.78 -10.01 2.03
C GLU A 274 -3.35 -8.59 1.84
N ALA A 275 -2.53 -7.64 1.35
CA ALA A 275 -3.02 -6.30 1.00
C ALA A 275 -4.06 -6.34 -0.13
N LYS A 276 -3.89 -7.22 -1.12
CA LYS A 276 -4.88 -7.46 -2.19
C LYS A 276 -6.20 -8.02 -1.65
N ASP A 277 -6.17 -9.04 -0.77
CA ASP A 277 -7.37 -9.61 -0.15
C ASP A 277 -8.05 -8.67 0.86
N LYS A 278 -7.31 -7.67 1.37
CA LYS A 278 -7.87 -6.52 2.08
C LYS A 278 -8.58 -5.57 1.11
N ALA A 279 -7.87 -5.09 0.09
CA ALA A 279 -8.37 -4.13 -0.88
C ALA A 279 -9.64 -4.59 -1.63
N VAL A 280 -9.65 -5.83 -2.15
CA VAL A 280 -10.80 -6.35 -2.92
C VAL A 280 -12.08 -6.35 -2.09
N ALA A 281 -12.11 -7.04 -0.95
CA ALA A 281 -13.34 -7.16 -0.17
C ALA A 281 -13.78 -5.83 0.46
N ASN A 282 -12.83 -4.98 0.90
CA ASN A 282 -13.17 -3.66 1.42
C ASN A 282 -13.73 -2.73 0.32
N SER A 283 -13.20 -2.81 -0.91
CA SER A 283 -13.74 -2.05 -2.05
C SER A 283 -15.14 -2.52 -2.44
N GLN A 284 -15.41 -3.83 -2.33
CA GLN A 284 -16.72 -4.41 -2.66
C GLN A 284 -17.78 -3.97 -1.65
N LEU A 285 -17.50 -4.09 -0.35
CA LEU A 285 -18.39 -3.58 0.71
C LEU A 285 -18.66 -2.07 0.54
N ALA A 286 -17.63 -1.28 0.27
CA ALA A 286 -17.76 0.17 0.10
C ALA A 286 -18.55 0.57 -1.17
N LYS A 287 -18.48 -0.22 -2.24
CA LYS A 287 -19.31 -0.07 -3.44
C LYS A 287 -20.76 -0.40 -3.16
N ASP A 288 -21.03 -1.52 -2.50
CA ASP A 288 -22.40 -1.99 -2.26
C ASP A 288 -23.11 -1.09 -1.25
N ASP A 289 -22.38 -0.56 -0.26
CA ASP A 289 -22.84 0.52 0.62
C ASP A 289 -23.15 1.82 -0.14
N ALA A 290 -22.30 2.24 -1.08
CA ALA A 290 -22.52 3.45 -1.87
C ALA A 290 -23.76 3.31 -2.77
N ALA A 291 -23.95 2.14 -3.38
CA ALA A 291 -25.12 1.83 -4.20
C ALA A 291 -26.41 1.81 -3.36
N ARG A 292 -26.38 1.20 -2.17
CA ARG A 292 -27.52 1.19 -1.23
C ARG A 292 -27.89 2.61 -0.78
N ALA A 293 -26.90 3.41 -0.35
CA ALA A 293 -27.11 4.80 0.05
C ALA A 293 -27.62 5.69 -1.11
N ALA A 294 -27.20 5.43 -2.36
CA ALA A 294 -27.76 6.11 -3.53
C ALA A 294 -29.25 5.77 -3.76
N ALA A 295 -29.63 4.51 -3.59
CA ALA A 295 -31.03 4.08 -3.66
C ALA A 295 -31.88 4.65 -2.51
N GLU A 296 -31.35 4.70 -1.28
CA GLU A 296 -31.96 5.41 -0.14
C GLU A 296 -32.17 6.89 -0.45
N THR A 297 -31.18 7.55 -1.08
CA THR A 297 -31.28 8.97 -1.47
C THR A 297 -32.36 9.19 -2.53
N GLN A 298 -32.50 8.26 -3.49
CA GLN A 298 -33.60 8.29 -4.46
C GLN A 298 -34.97 8.05 -3.79
N ALA A 299 -35.05 7.12 -2.83
CA ALA A 299 -36.27 6.79 -2.11
C ALA A 299 -36.75 7.91 -1.16
N ALA A 300 -35.85 8.78 -0.68
CA ALA A 300 -36.20 9.97 0.07
C ALA A 300 -37.06 10.98 -0.73
N GLY A 301 -36.98 10.96 -2.06
CA GLY A 301 -37.79 11.82 -2.94
C GLY A 301 -37.57 13.30 -2.64
N SER A 302 -38.61 13.98 -2.16
CA SER A 302 -38.57 15.41 -1.79
C SER A 302 -38.22 15.66 -0.32
N ASP A 303 -37.92 14.63 0.49
CA ASP A 303 -37.47 14.80 1.87
C ASP A 303 -36.01 15.26 1.91
N THR A 304 -35.82 16.58 2.00
CA THR A 304 -34.52 17.27 2.02
C THR A 304 -33.56 16.71 3.09
N ALA A 305 -34.09 16.30 4.25
CA ALA A 305 -33.29 15.82 5.38
C ALA A 305 -32.81 14.39 5.13
N LYS A 306 -33.71 13.48 4.71
CA LYS A 306 -33.36 12.09 4.37
C LYS A 306 -32.46 12.01 3.15
N ALA A 307 -32.72 12.81 2.12
CA ALA A 307 -31.85 12.87 0.95
C ALA A 307 -30.44 13.38 1.31
N THR A 308 -30.33 14.35 2.22
CA THR A 308 -29.02 14.82 2.73
C THR A 308 -28.30 13.74 3.56
N ALA A 309 -29.01 13.03 4.44
CA ALA A 309 -28.43 11.96 5.25
C ALA A 309 -27.92 10.80 4.36
N ALA A 310 -28.74 10.32 3.44
CA ALA A 310 -28.37 9.23 2.53
C ALA A 310 -27.22 9.63 1.58
N ALA A 311 -27.18 10.87 1.08
CA ALA A 311 -26.04 11.37 0.29
C ALA A 311 -24.75 11.49 1.12
N ASN A 312 -24.84 11.84 2.41
CA ASN A 312 -23.69 11.80 3.33
C ASN A 312 -23.20 10.36 3.58
N ASN A 313 -24.09 9.37 3.61
CA ASN A 313 -23.74 7.95 3.72
C ASN A 313 -23.07 7.45 2.43
N ALA A 314 -23.58 7.82 1.25
CA ALA A 314 -22.97 7.51 -0.04
C ALA A 314 -21.57 8.13 -0.18
N ALA A 315 -21.38 9.38 0.28
CA ALA A 315 -20.07 10.02 0.35
C ALA A 315 -19.09 9.21 1.23
N THR A 316 -19.54 8.82 2.43
CA THR A 316 -18.73 8.06 3.41
C THR A 316 -18.43 6.63 2.94
N ALA A 317 -19.27 6.07 2.05
CA ALA A 317 -19.00 4.81 1.37
C ALA A 317 -17.95 4.98 0.25
N ALA A 318 -18.06 6.00 -0.60
CA ALA A 318 -17.04 6.31 -1.60
C ALA A 318 -15.66 6.60 -0.96
N GLU A 319 -15.61 7.38 0.12
CA GLU A 319 -14.38 7.62 0.90
C GLU A 319 -13.71 6.33 1.40
N ARG A 320 -14.49 5.28 1.75
CA ARG A 320 -13.95 3.96 2.12
C ARG A 320 -13.48 3.16 0.90
N ALA A 321 -14.13 3.31 -0.26
CA ALA A 321 -13.65 2.71 -1.51
C ALA A 321 -12.32 3.34 -1.97
N GLY A 322 -12.13 4.64 -1.77
CA GLY A 322 -10.85 5.33 -1.95
C GLY A 322 -9.74 4.80 -1.03
N GLN A 323 -10.06 4.56 0.25
CA GLN A 323 -9.14 3.90 1.20
C GLN A 323 -8.80 2.47 0.76
N ALA A 324 -9.75 1.71 0.23
CA ALA A 324 -9.48 0.39 -0.34
C ALA A 324 -8.56 0.47 -1.58
N ALA A 325 -8.67 1.50 -2.41
CA ALA A 325 -7.73 1.78 -3.50
C ALA A 325 -6.32 2.14 -3.01
N GLN A 326 -6.17 2.84 -1.87
CA GLN A 326 -4.86 3.05 -1.23
C GLN A 326 -4.25 1.73 -0.70
N THR A 327 -5.07 0.81 -0.19
CA THR A 327 -4.62 -0.55 0.14
C THR A 327 -4.22 -1.34 -1.10
N ALA A 328 -4.89 -1.14 -2.24
CA ALA A 328 -4.49 -1.71 -3.53
C ALA A 328 -3.14 -1.16 -4.05
N ILE A 329 -2.85 0.14 -3.85
CA ILE A 329 -1.52 0.71 -4.10
C ILE A 329 -0.46 0.05 -3.21
N THR A 330 -0.79 -0.22 -1.94
CA THR A 330 0.11 -0.96 -1.04
C THR A 330 0.39 -2.39 -1.55
N ALA A 331 -0.63 -3.09 -2.05
CA ALA A 331 -0.46 -4.41 -2.67
C ALA A 331 0.48 -4.36 -3.89
N ALA A 332 0.29 -3.36 -4.78
CA ALA A 332 1.17 -3.14 -5.94
C ALA A 332 2.61 -2.81 -5.54
N ARG A 333 2.83 -2.09 -4.43
CA ARG A 333 4.18 -1.81 -3.91
C ARG A 333 4.89 -3.06 -3.39
N SER A 334 4.21 -3.94 -2.65
CA SER A 334 4.80 -5.22 -2.23
C SER A 334 4.99 -6.18 -3.42
N ALA A 335 4.09 -6.19 -4.41
CA ALA A 335 4.28 -6.91 -5.67
C ALA A 335 5.54 -6.41 -6.44
N ASN A 336 5.78 -5.09 -6.44
CA ASN A 336 7.02 -4.50 -6.98
C ASN A 336 8.26 -4.91 -6.16
N ALA A 337 8.19 -4.89 -4.83
CA ALA A 337 9.30 -5.33 -3.98
C ALA A 337 9.66 -6.81 -4.22
N SER A 338 8.64 -7.67 -4.37
CA SER A 338 8.79 -9.07 -4.76
C SER A 338 9.43 -9.22 -6.14
N ALA A 339 8.90 -8.54 -7.17
CA ALA A 339 9.45 -8.57 -8.52
C ALA A 339 10.93 -8.11 -8.57
N ARG A 340 11.31 -7.10 -7.78
CA ARG A 340 12.70 -6.66 -7.64
C ARG A 340 13.58 -7.71 -6.95
N ALA A 341 13.09 -8.35 -5.88
CA ALA A 341 13.82 -9.40 -5.17
C ALA A 341 14.01 -10.66 -6.06
N ALA A 342 12.97 -11.06 -6.81
CA ALA A 342 13.06 -12.13 -7.80
C ALA A 342 14.04 -11.79 -8.94
N ALA A 343 14.07 -10.52 -9.39
CA ALA A 343 15.07 -10.04 -10.35
C ALA A 343 16.50 -10.14 -9.77
N TYR A 344 16.76 -9.71 -8.54
CA TYR A 344 18.08 -9.90 -7.91
C TYR A 344 18.45 -11.39 -7.75
N ALA A 345 17.50 -12.27 -7.44
CA ALA A 345 17.73 -13.71 -7.44
C ALA A 345 18.17 -14.23 -8.82
N ALA A 346 17.53 -13.76 -9.91
CA ALA A 346 17.90 -14.08 -11.28
C ALA A 346 19.30 -13.55 -11.65
N SER A 347 19.69 -12.34 -11.20
CA SER A 347 21.04 -11.77 -11.40
C SER A 347 22.12 -12.68 -10.79
N ASN A 348 21.93 -13.05 -9.53
CA ASN A 348 22.89 -13.83 -8.75
C ASN A 348 22.97 -15.27 -9.29
N ALA A 349 21.85 -15.83 -9.73
CA ALA A 349 21.80 -17.11 -10.44
C ALA A 349 22.53 -17.08 -11.80
N ALA A 350 22.33 -16.06 -12.63
CA ALA A 350 23.03 -15.92 -13.91
C ALA A 350 24.55 -15.77 -13.72
N ALA A 351 24.98 -15.02 -12.70
CA ALA A 351 26.39 -14.91 -12.34
C ALA A 351 26.98 -16.22 -11.78
N ALA A 352 26.19 -17.01 -11.05
CA ALA A 352 26.58 -18.36 -10.62
C ALA A 352 26.70 -19.33 -11.83
N ALA A 353 25.81 -19.25 -12.81
CA ALA A 353 25.89 -20.01 -14.06
C ALA A 353 27.19 -19.67 -14.84
N ALA A 354 27.50 -18.38 -15.00
CA ALA A 354 28.76 -17.92 -15.59
C ALA A 354 30.00 -18.29 -14.74
N GLY A 355 29.82 -18.52 -13.43
CA GLY A 355 30.83 -19.14 -12.57
C GLY A 355 31.08 -20.61 -12.91
N ALA A 356 30.01 -21.40 -13.03
CA ALA A 356 30.08 -22.83 -13.36
C ALA A 356 30.58 -23.08 -14.80
N GLN A 357 30.21 -22.23 -15.76
CA GLN A 357 30.75 -22.28 -17.14
C GLN A 357 32.26 -21.99 -17.18
N ARG A 358 32.77 -21.07 -16.35
CA ARG A 358 34.23 -20.87 -16.19
C ARG A 358 34.92 -22.08 -15.56
N ALA A 359 34.30 -22.74 -14.58
CA ALA A 359 34.82 -23.98 -14.02
C ALA A 359 34.84 -25.11 -15.07
N ALA A 360 33.78 -25.23 -15.88
CA ALA A 360 33.70 -26.18 -17.00
C ALA A 360 34.79 -25.93 -18.06
N ALA A 361 35.01 -24.67 -18.45
CA ALA A 361 36.07 -24.28 -19.37
C ALA A 361 37.47 -24.64 -18.82
N ASN A 362 37.73 -24.33 -17.55
CA ASN A 362 38.99 -24.68 -16.89
C ASN A 362 39.22 -26.21 -16.85
N ALA A 363 38.19 -27.00 -16.54
CA ALA A 363 38.26 -28.46 -16.57
C ALA A 363 38.54 -28.99 -17.98
N ARG A 364 37.90 -28.45 -19.03
CA ARG A 364 38.20 -28.80 -20.42
C ARG A 364 39.63 -28.41 -20.84
N THR A 365 40.13 -27.25 -20.42
CA THR A 365 41.53 -26.86 -20.67
C THR A 365 42.52 -27.80 -19.99
N ALA A 366 42.25 -28.18 -18.73
CA ALA A 366 43.11 -29.11 -18.00
C ALA A 366 43.03 -30.55 -18.55
N ALA A 367 41.87 -30.99 -19.04
CA ALA A 367 41.70 -32.26 -19.74
C ALA A 367 42.55 -32.31 -21.03
N ALA A 368 42.51 -31.26 -21.86
CA ALA A 368 43.34 -31.17 -23.06
C ALA A 368 44.84 -31.18 -22.74
N ALA A 369 45.25 -30.58 -21.62
CA ALA A 369 46.63 -30.64 -21.14
C ALA A 369 47.02 -32.06 -20.68
N ALA A 370 46.16 -32.76 -19.94
CA ALA A 370 46.41 -34.14 -19.48
C ALA A 370 46.47 -35.15 -20.64
N ALA A 371 45.63 -35.00 -21.66
CA ALA A 371 45.68 -35.85 -22.86
C ALA A 371 47.06 -35.82 -23.55
N GLY A 372 47.73 -34.66 -23.55
CA GLY A 372 49.08 -34.48 -24.11
C GLY A 372 50.26 -34.65 -23.15
N ASP A 373 50.05 -34.54 -21.83
CA ASP A 373 51.12 -34.61 -20.81
C ASP A 373 50.66 -35.39 -19.56
N ALA A 374 51.29 -36.53 -19.30
CA ALA A 374 51.06 -37.36 -18.12
C ALA A 374 51.27 -36.60 -16.79
N GLY A 375 52.13 -35.58 -16.77
CA GLY A 375 52.36 -34.71 -15.60
C GLY A 375 51.13 -33.87 -15.21
N LYS A 376 50.16 -33.68 -16.14
CA LYS A 376 48.99 -32.83 -15.93
C LYS A 376 47.75 -33.53 -15.37
N ALA A 377 47.81 -34.84 -15.15
CA ALA A 377 46.72 -35.62 -14.56
C ALA A 377 46.21 -35.05 -13.21
N HIS A 378 47.11 -34.56 -12.35
CA HIS A 378 46.68 -33.97 -11.07
C HIS A 378 45.93 -32.63 -11.25
N GLU A 379 46.43 -31.75 -12.13
CA GLU A 379 45.79 -30.46 -12.43
C GLU A 379 44.39 -30.67 -13.04
N ALA A 380 44.24 -31.69 -13.91
CA ALA A 380 42.96 -32.07 -14.49
C ALA A 380 41.96 -32.61 -13.44
N ARG A 381 42.38 -33.47 -12.51
CA ARG A 381 41.51 -33.93 -11.40
C ARG A 381 41.09 -32.78 -10.46
N VAL A 382 42.00 -31.86 -10.13
CA VAL A 382 41.67 -30.66 -9.31
C VAL A 382 40.68 -29.75 -10.04
N ALA A 383 40.84 -29.57 -11.36
CA ALA A 383 39.88 -28.80 -12.16
C ALA A 383 38.51 -29.51 -12.28
N ALA A 384 38.50 -30.85 -12.35
CA ALA A 384 37.28 -31.66 -12.34
C ALA A 384 36.47 -31.49 -11.04
N ASP A 385 37.12 -31.60 -9.89
CA ASP A 385 36.46 -31.46 -8.59
C ASP A 385 35.91 -30.04 -8.38
N ALA A 386 36.61 -29.01 -8.89
CA ALA A 386 36.11 -27.64 -8.92
C ALA A 386 34.89 -27.47 -9.85
N ALA A 387 34.85 -28.17 -10.99
CA ALA A 387 33.72 -28.15 -11.91
C ALA A 387 32.49 -28.90 -11.36
N ASP A 388 32.65 -30.06 -10.72
CA ASP A 388 31.54 -30.76 -10.04
C ASP A 388 30.99 -29.96 -8.85
N ALA A 389 31.86 -29.33 -8.05
CA ALA A 389 31.43 -28.44 -6.99
C ALA A 389 30.59 -27.27 -7.55
N ALA A 390 31.01 -26.68 -8.67
CA ALA A 390 30.26 -25.64 -9.35
C ALA A 390 28.95 -26.14 -9.96
N ALA A 391 28.92 -27.34 -10.54
CA ALA A 391 27.73 -27.99 -11.09
C ALA A 391 26.66 -28.19 -10.02
N LYS A 392 27.07 -28.71 -8.85
CA LYS A 392 26.17 -28.88 -7.70
C LYS A 392 25.59 -27.54 -7.22
N ILE A 393 26.43 -26.53 -7.04
CA ILE A 393 25.98 -25.18 -6.61
C ILE A 393 25.00 -24.59 -7.63
N ALA A 394 25.23 -24.80 -8.93
CA ALA A 394 24.32 -24.36 -9.98
C ALA A 394 22.97 -25.11 -9.95
N ALA A 395 22.97 -26.41 -9.64
CA ALA A 395 21.74 -27.18 -9.43
C ALA A 395 20.96 -26.73 -8.18
N ASP A 396 21.63 -26.55 -7.04
CA ASP A 396 21.03 -26.06 -5.79
C ASP A 396 20.38 -24.66 -5.99
N ALA A 397 20.96 -23.82 -6.85
CA ALA A 397 20.41 -22.51 -7.20
C ALA A 397 19.14 -22.55 -8.08
N GLN A 398 18.91 -23.63 -8.87
CA GLN A 398 17.69 -23.74 -9.70
C GLN A 398 16.42 -23.85 -8.85
N ALA A 399 16.47 -24.63 -7.77
CA ALA A 399 15.32 -24.84 -6.89
C ALA A 399 14.82 -23.53 -6.24
N THR A 400 15.75 -22.61 -5.96
CA THR A 400 15.44 -21.25 -5.48
C THR A 400 14.61 -20.45 -6.49
N LEU A 401 14.95 -20.52 -7.78
CA LEU A 401 14.25 -19.73 -8.81
C LEU A 401 12.82 -20.21 -9.07
N VAL A 402 12.47 -21.45 -8.73
CA VAL A 402 11.08 -21.94 -8.81
C VAL A 402 10.18 -21.15 -7.86
N GLU A 403 10.61 -20.92 -6.63
CA GLU A 403 9.86 -20.12 -5.65
C GLU A 403 9.90 -18.62 -6.00
N ALA A 404 11.00 -18.11 -6.57
CA ALA A 404 11.05 -16.73 -7.09
C ALA A 404 10.09 -16.49 -8.28
N ASN A 405 9.96 -17.46 -9.20
CA ASN A 405 8.98 -17.42 -10.29
C ASN A 405 7.54 -17.42 -9.75
N LYS A 406 7.26 -18.29 -8.77
CA LYS A 406 5.96 -18.38 -8.10
C LYS A 406 5.61 -17.11 -7.34
N ALA A 407 6.57 -16.49 -6.67
CA ALA A 407 6.45 -15.17 -6.04
C ALA A 407 6.09 -14.07 -7.06
N ALA A 408 6.78 -14.03 -8.19
CA ALA A 408 6.47 -13.10 -9.29
C ALA A 408 5.08 -13.37 -9.92
N ALA A 409 4.70 -14.64 -10.12
CA ALA A 409 3.39 -15.01 -10.65
C ALA A 409 2.24 -14.58 -9.72
N SER A 410 2.31 -14.87 -8.41
CA SER A 410 1.30 -14.39 -7.45
C SER A 410 1.33 -12.87 -7.25
N SER A 411 2.44 -12.19 -7.55
CA SER A 411 2.50 -10.72 -7.62
C SER A 411 1.71 -10.17 -8.83
N LYS A 412 1.68 -10.89 -9.96
CA LYS A 412 0.81 -10.59 -11.10
C LYS A 412 -0.68 -10.71 -10.72
N ASP A 413 -1.05 -11.74 -9.96
CA ASP A 413 -2.43 -11.92 -9.45
C ASP A 413 -2.83 -10.84 -8.43
N ALA A 414 -1.89 -10.43 -7.56
CA ALA A 414 -2.09 -9.33 -6.63
C ALA A 414 -2.36 -8.00 -7.34
N ALA A 415 -1.59 -7.71 -8.40
CA ALA A 415 -1.81 -6.54 -9.27
C ALA A 415 -3.12 -6.64 -10.06
N GLY A 416 -3.49 -7.81 -10.59
CA GLY A 416 -4.76 -8.00 -11.29
C GLY A 416 -5.98 -7.70 -10.41
N ALA A 417 -5.98 -8.15 -9.17
CA ALA A 417 -7.06 -7.86 -8.22
C ALA A 417 -7.06 -6.41 -7.69
N ALA A 418 -5.95 -5.67 -7.77
CA ALA A 418 -5.93 -4.23 -7.55
C ALA A 418 -6.73 -3.46 -8.63
N LEU A 419 -6.81 -3.98 -9.86
CA LEU A 419 -7.70 -3.43 -10.91
C LEU A 419 -9.19 -3.63 -10.57
N SER A 420 -9.55 -4.74 -9.92
CA SER A 420 -10.92 -4.95 -9.41
C SER A 420 -11.26 -3.95 -8.30
N ALA A 421 -10.32 -3.66 -7.40
CA ALA A 421 -10.50 -2.65 -6.36
C ALA A 421 -10.69 -1.24 -6.95
N ARG A 422 -9.96 -0.90 -8.01
CA ARG A 422 -10.23 0.32 -8.82
C ARG A 422 -11.67 0.31 -9.36
N GLY A 423 -12.09 -0.76 -10.03
CA GLY A 423 -13.41 -0.81 -10.66
C GLY A 423 -14.56 -0.63 -9.67
N ASN A 424 -14.41 -1.20 -8.47
CA ASN A 424 -15.34 -0.99 -7.36
C ASN A 424 -15.32 0.45 -6.81
N ALA A 425 -14.15 1.09 -6.74
CA ALA A 425 -14.03 2.49 -6.32
C ALA A 425 -14.59 3.48 -7.37
N ASP A 426 -14.35 3.25 -8.65
CA ASP A 426 -14.96 4.02 -9.75
C ASP A 426 -16.50 3.89 -9.73
N ALA A 427 -17.04 2.71 -9.39
CA ALA A 427 -18.47 2.48 -9.20
C ALA A 427 -19.04 3.19 -7.94
N ALA A 428 -18.36 3.09 -6.79
CA ALA A 428 -18.76 3.76 -5.55
C ALA A 428 -18.82 5.29 -5.72
N ALA A 429 -17.86 5.86 -6.46
CA ALA A 429 -17.87 7.27 -6.85
C ALA A 429 -19.06 7.63 -7.75
N GLY A 430 -19.45 6.74 -8.67
CA GLY A 430 -20.67 6.89 -9.48
C GLY A 430 -21.93 6.98 -8.62
N SER A 431 -22.09 6.09 -7.64
CA SER A 431 -23.23 6.10 -6.72
C SER A 431 -23.24 7.33 -5.80
N ALA A 432 -22.07 7.81 -5.35
CA ALA A 432 -21.99 9.07 -4.61
C ALA A 432 -22.42 10.30 -5.44
N ASP A 433 -22.06 10.38 -6.72
CA ASP A 433 -22.56 11.46 -7.60
C ASP A 433 -24.09 11.35 -7.84
N GLN A 434 -24.62 10.13 -8.02
CA GLN A 434 -26.07 9.91 -8.14
C GLN A 434 -26.80 10.38 -6.87
N ALA A 435 -26.32 9.98 -5.68
CA ALA A 435 -26.85 10.45 -4.42
C ALA A 435 -26.76 11.98 -4.29
N GLY A 436 -25.63 12.58 -4.68
CA GLY A 436 -25.49 14.03 -4.74
C GLY A 436 -26.53 14.72 -5.64
N ALA A 437 -26.82 14.16 -6.81
CA ALA A 437 -27.81 14.71 -7.73
C ALA A 437 -29.25 14.56 -7.22
N TYR A 438 -29.58 13.46 -6.56
CA TYR A 438 -30.88 13.29 -5.89
C TYR A 438 -31.02 14.25 -4.70
N ALA A 439 -29.97 14.44 -3.89
CA ALA A 439 -29.96 15.41 -2.80
C ALA A 439 -30.13 16.85 -3.29
N ASP A 440 -29.43 17.28 -4.35
CA ASP A 440 -29.68 18.59 -4.98
C ASP A 440 -31.14 18.76 -5.41
N SER A 441 -31.71 17.72 -6.02
CA SER A 441 -33.11 17.72 -6.49
C SER A 441 -34.12 17.85 -5.34
N ALA A 442 -33.77 17.36 -4.16
CA ALA A 442 -34.52 17.52 -2.91
C ALA A 442 -34.20 18.83 -2.15
N GLY A 443 -33.34 19.71 -2.68
CA GLY A 443 -32.88 20.93 -2.01
C GLY A 443 -31.86 20.70 -0.88
N GLY A 444 -31.28 19.50 -0.80
CA GLY A 444 -30.34 19.05 0.23
C GLY A 444 -28.88 19.42 -0.06
N GLN A 445 -27.94 18.76 0.65
CA GLN A 445 -26.50 19.00 0.50
C GLN A 445 -25.81 17.92 -0.33
N SER A 446 -25.38 18.26 -1.55
CA SER A 446 -24.64 17.36 -2.45
C SER A 446 -23.11 17.48 -2.39
N VAL A 447 -22.59 18.55 -1.78
CA VAL A 447 -21.17 18.94 -1.87
C VAL A 447 -20.22 17.87 -1.31
N LYS A 448 -20.59 17.21 -0.20
CA LYS A 448 -19.79 16.13 0.37
C LYS A 448 -19.67 14.95 -0.60
N ALA A 449 -20.79 14.51 -1.18
CA ALA A 449 -20.85 13.36 -2.07
C ALA A 449 -20.04 13.56 -3.36
N LYS A 450 -20.14 14.74 -3.98
CA LYS A 450 -19.34 15.10 -5.17
C LYS A 450 -17.83 15.14 -4.87
N ARG A 451 -17.43 15.76 -3.76
CA ARG A 451 -16.01 15.79 -3.32
C ARG A 451 -15.47 14.39 -3.05
N ALA A 452 -16.27 13.54 -2.40
CA ALA A 452 -15.92 12.14 -2.14
C ALA A 452 -15.78 11.34 -3.44
N ALA A 453 -16.71 11.49 -4.40
CA ALA A 453 -16.65 10.85 -5.71
C ALA A 453 -15.39 11.25 -6.49
N GLU A 454 -15.08 12.55 -6.55
CA GLU A 454 -13.85 13.05 -7.17
C GLU A 454 -12.57 12.50 -6.51
N ALA A 455 -12.51 12.48 -5.18
CA ALA A 455 -11.35 11.95 -4.44
C ALA A 455 -11.16 10.46 -4.71
N THR A 456 -12.27 9.70 -4.65
CA THR A 456 -12.29 8.26 -4.90
C THR A 456 -11.79 7.93 -6.31
N ARG A 457 -12.24 8.66 -7.35
CA ARG A 457 -11.75 8.48 -8.74
C ARG A 457 -10.27 8.77 -8.89
N ARG A 458 -9.73 9.80 -8.22
CA ARG A 458 -8.28 10.09 -8.26
C ARG A 458 -7.47 8.92 -7.68
N GLN A 459 -7.95 8.33 -6.59
CA GLN A 459 -7.30 7.22 -5.90
C GLN A 459 -7.46 5.89 -6.66
N ALA A 460 -8.62 5.66 -7.26
CA ALA A 460 -8.91 4.53 -8.13
C ALA A 460 -8.03 4.57 -9.41
N ALA A 461 -7.88 5.75 -10.03
CA ALA A 461 -7.01 5.94 -11.20
C ALA A 461 -5.53 5.68 -10.87
N GLU A 462 -5.02 6.20 -9.75
CA GLU A 462 -3.65 5.95 -9.29
C GLU A 462 -3.43 4.45 -8.99
N ALA A 463 -4.36 3.80 -8.28
CA ALA A 463 -4.31 2.36 -8.02
C ALA A 463 -4.30 1.53 -9.31
N GLY A 464 -5.08 1.90 -10.32
CA GLY A 464 -5.05 1.22 -11.62
C GLY A 464 -3.74 1.42 -12.38
N ARG A 465 -3.10 2.60 -12.24
CA ARG A 465 -1.82 2.93 -12.88
C ARG A 465 -0.68 2.13 -12.24
N ALA A 466 -0.64 2.11 -10.90
CA ALA A 466 0.25 1.29 -10.08
C ALA A 466 0.11 -0.22 -10.38
N ALA A 467 -1.13 -0.72 -10.41
CA ALA A 467 -1.43 -2.11 -10.70
C ALA A 467 -0.94 -2.53 -12.10
N THR A 468 -1.23 -1.72 -13.13
CA THR A 468 -0.79 -2.00 -14.51
C THR A 468 0.73 -2.04 -14.63
N ALA A 469 1.42 -1.10 -13.99
CA ALA A 469 2.88 -1.08 -13.96
C ALA A 469 3.45 -2.31 -13.23
N SER A 470 2.91 -2.63 -12.05
CA SER A 470 3.36 -3.77 -11.24
C SER A 470 3.14 -5.12 -11.93
N GLN A 471 1.98 -5.31 -12.58
CA GLN A 471 1.67 -6.52 -13.34
C GLN A 471 2.71 -6.78 -14.43
N LYS A 472 3.14 -5.72 -15.15
CA LYS A 472 4.19 -5.81 -16.17
C LYS A 472 5.57 -6.09 -15.57
N LEU A 473 5.94 -5.42 -14.50
CA LEU A 473 7.25 -5.62 -13.84
C LEU A 473 7.38 -7.04 -13.25
N ALA A 474 6.31 -7.60 -12.70
CA ALA A 474 6.25 -8.97 -12.21
C ALA A 474 6.34 -10.01 -13.34
N GLU A 475 5.67 -9.77 -14.47
CA GLU A 475 5.75 -10.62 -15.67
C GLU A 475 7.15 -10.61 -16.29
N GLU A 476 7.80 -9.44 -16.38
CA GLU A 476 9.20 -9.34 -16.80
C GLU A 476 10.15 -10.03 -15.80
N ALA A 477 9.89 -9.97 -14.49
CA ALA A 477 10.71 -10.61 -13.45
C ALA A 477 10.68 -12.15 -13.57
N ALA A 478 9.49 -12.74 -13.70
CA ALA A 478 9.33 -14.17 -13.97
C ALA A 478 10.09 -14.59 -15.25
N GLY A 479 9.98 -13.80 -16.33
CA GLY A 479 10.70 -14.06 -17.58
C GLY A 479 12.22 -14.08 -17.44
N GLN A 480 12.81 -13.22 -16.60
CA GLN A 480 14.26 -13.27 -16.33
C GLN A 480 14.66 -14.42 -15.39
N ALA A 481 13.83 -14.75 -14.39
CA ALA A 481 14.11 -15.86 -13.48
C ALA A 481 14.01 -17.23 -14.19
N ASP A 482 13.07 -17.44 -15.10
CA ASP A 482 13.06 -18.65 -15.96
C ASP A 482 14.24 -18.71 -16.93
N ALA A 483 14.70 -17.57 -17.46
CA ALA A 483 15.90 -17.52 -18.29
C ALA A 483 17.17 -17.87 -17.47
N ALA A 484 17.31 -17.32 -16.26
CA ALA A 484 18.40 -17.64 -15.34
C ALA A 484 18.38 -19.11 -14.89
N ARG A 485 17.19 -19.69 -14.66
CA ARG A 485 17.00 -21.11 -14.37
C ARG A 485 17.48 -21.99 -15.53
N THR A 486 17.17 -21.60 -16.76
CA THR A 486 17.61 -22.32 -17.98
C THR A 486 19.14 -22.25 -18.13
N LEU A 487 19.76 -21.09 -17.89
CA LEU A 487 21.22 -20.96 -17.88
C LEU A 487 21.88 -21.83 -16.80
N LEU A 488 21.30 -21.92 -15.60
CA LEU A 488 21.80 -22.80 -14.54
C LEU A 488 21.68 -24.30 -14.89
N VAL A 489 20.66 -24.71 -15.66
CA VAL A 489 20.56 -26.10 -16.18
C VAL A 489 21.70 -26.39 -17.15
N SER A 490 21.90 -25.50 -18.14
CA SER A 490 23.01 -25.61 -19.11
C SER A 490 24.37 -25.66 -18.39
N ALA A 491 24.64 -24.68 -17.52
CA ALA A 491 25.90 -24.55 -16.80
C ALA A 491 26.21 -25.75 -15.89
N ALA A 492 25.21 -26.32 -15.20
CA ALA A 492 25.40 -27.50 -14.37
C ALA A 492 25.74 -28.74 -15.21
N ALA A 493 24.99 -29.00 -16.28
CA ALA A 493 25.24 -30.12 -17.18
C ALA A 493 26.61 -30.03 -17.86
N HIS A 494 26.98 -28.83 -18.34
CA HIS A 494 28.30 -28.57 -18.93
C HIS A 494 29.45 -28.72 -17.93
N ALA A 495 29.27 -28.28 -16.68
CA ALA A 495 30.29 -28.41 -15.64
C ALA A 495 30.54 -29.87 -15.23
N SER A 496 29.50 -30.69 -14.99
CA SER A 496 29.71 -32.13 -14.72
C SER A 496 30.24 -32.90 -15.94
N ALA A 497 29.79 -32.58 -17.16
CA ALA A 497 30.34 -33.20 -18.37
C ALA A 497 31.82 -32.80 -18.61
N ALA A 498 32.25 -31.62 -18.15
CA ALA A 498 33.65 -31.21 -18.17
C ALA A 498 34.46 -31.85 -17.03
N ALA A 499 33.87 -32.03 -15.85
CA ALA A 499 34.49 -32.74 -14.73
C ALA A 499 34.78 -34.20 -15.08
N GLN A 500 33.80 -34.90 -15.69
CA GLN A 500 34.01 -36.26 -16.17
C GLN A 500 35.18 -36.33 -17.17
N ALA A 501 35.13 -35.54 -18.25
CA ALA A 501 36.18 -35.55 -19.27
C ALA A 501 37.57 -35.21 -18.72
N ALA A 502 37.67 -34.37 -17.68
CA ALA A 502 38.92 -34.05 -17.01
C ALA A 502 39.44 -35.17 -16.08
N ARG A 503 38.56 -36.05 -15.57
CA ARG A 503 38.98 -37.30 -14.90
C ARG A 503 39.39 -38.36 -15.92
N ASP A 504 38.59 -38.57 -16.97
CA ASP A 504 38.89 -39.52 -18.05
C ASP A 504 40.27 -39.22 -18.70
N ALA A 505 40.53 -37.95 -19.02
CA ALA A 505 41.82 -37.50 -19.56
C ALA A 505 42.98 -37.54 -18.54
N ALA A 506 42.71 -37.49 -17.23
CA ALA A 506 43.72 -37.67 -16.19
C ALA A 506 44.12 -39.14 -16.01
N ASP A 507 43.16 -40.06 -16.18
CA ASP A 507 43.37 -41.50 -16.03
C ASP A 507 44.08 -42.11 -17.26
N HIS A 508 43.90 -41.49 -18.43
CA HIS A 508 44.60 -41.80 -19.69
C HIS A 508 45.70 -40.79 -20.06
N ALA A 509 46.21 -40.02 -19.09
CA ALA A 509 47.10 -38.89 -19.36
C ALA A 509 48.40 -39.29 -20.08
N GLY A 510 48.73 -38.58 -21.16
CA GLY A 510 49.87 -38.87 -22.04
C GLY A 510 49.77 -40.17 -22.87
N GLN A 511 48.63 -40.86 -22.87
CA GLN A 511 48.42 -42.13 -23.61
C GLN A 511 47.61 -41.95 -24.90
N SER A 512 47.06 -40.76 -25.16
CA SER A 512 46.12 -40.55 -26.25
C SER A 512 46.79 -40.44 -27.62
N ALA A 513 46.56 -41.45 -28.47
CA ALA A 513 46.88 -41.38 -29.89
C ALA A 513 46.04 -40.34 -30.67
N ASN A 514 44.95 -39.85 -30.06
CA ASN A 514 43.97 -38.94 -30.68
C ASN A 514 43.94 -37.54 -30.02
N ALA A 515 44.97 -37.16 -29.25
CA ALA A 515 44.97 -35.94 -28.45
C ALA A 515 44.63 -34.65 -29.24
N ALA A 516 44.96 -34.60 -30.53
CA ALA A 516 44.57 -33.48 -31.41
C ALA A 516 43.06 -33.40 -31.68
N GLN A 517 42.37 -34.54 -31.81
CA GLN A 517 40.91 -34.60 -31.94
C GLN A 517 40.24 -34.24 -30.61
N GLU A 518 40.71 -34.80 -29.50
CA GLU A 518 40.18 -34.52 -28.16
C GLU A 518 40.33 -33.02 -27.81
N SER A 519 41.49 -32.43 -28.11
CA SER A 519 41.71 -30.98 -27.99
C SER A 519 40.79 -30.16 -28.90
N THR A 520 40.46 -30.65 -30.09
CA THR A 520 39.51 -30.00 -31.01
C THR A 520 38.09 -30.05 -30.46
N ASP A 521 37.66 -31.20 -29.92
CA ASP A 521 36.33 -31.36 -29.32
C ASP A 521 36.19 -30.53 -28.03
N HIS A 522 37.28 -30.36 -27.27
CA HIS A 522 37.32 -29.48 -26.11
C HIS A 522 37.28 -27.99 -26.51
N ALA A 523 37.91 -27.61 -27.62
CA ALA A 523 37.81 -26.25 -28.17
C ALA A 523 36.40 -25.94 -28.72
N ASN A 524 35.75 -26.92 -29.37
CA ASN A 524 34.37 -26.80 -29.84
C ASN A 524 33.37 -26.71 -28.67
N ALA A 525 33.63 -27.38 -27.54
CA ALA A 525 32.84 -27.17 -26.33
C ALA A 525 33.06 -25.76 -25.73
N ALA A 526 34.29 -25.26 -25.74
CA ALA A 526 34.64 -23.94 -25.19
C ALA A 526 34.00 -22.77 -25.95
N SER A 527 33.80 -22.86 -27.27
CA SER A 527 33.09 -21.83 -28.03
C SER A 527 31.58 -21.79 -27.70
N GLY A 528 30.97 -22.93 -27.39
CA GLY A 528 29.62 -22.99 -26.81
C GLY A 528 29.53 -22.26 -25.47
N PHE A 529 30.49 -22.50 -24.56
CA PHE A 529 30.54 -21.82 -23.26
C PHE A 529 30.69 -20.29 -23.40
N ALA A 530 31.35 -19.79 -24.44
CA ALA A 530 31.45 -18.36 -24.70
C ALA A 530 30.11 -17.72 -25.09
N GLY A 531 29.27 -18.41 -25.87
CA GLY A 531 27.92 -17.95 -26.21
C GLY A 531 26.97 -17.93 -25.01
N ASP A 532 27.03 -18.98 -24.19
CA ASP A 532 26.29 -19.08 -22.92
C ASP A 532 26.73 -18.01 -21.91
N ALA A 533 28.03 -17.72 -21.82
CA ALA A 533 28.58 -16.68 -20.95
C ALA A 533 28.17 -15.26 -21.40
N GLN A 534 28.16 -14.97 -22.70
CA GLN A 534 27.61 -13.72 -23.23
C GLN A 534 26.12 -13.61 -22.88
N THR A 535 25.35 -14.70 -23.05
CA THR A 535 23.94 -14.74 -22.67
C THR A 535 23.73 -14.44 -21.18
N ALA A 536 24.59 -14.94 -20.30
CA ALA A 536 24.53 -14.62 -18.87
C ALA A 536 24.81 -13.13 -18.57
N VAL A 537 25.74 -12.50 -19.29
CA VAL A 537 26.02 -11.05 -19.19
C VAL A 537 24.82 -10.22 -19.68
N ASP A 538 24.25 -10.57 -20.83
CA ASP A 538 23.09 -9.87 -21.39
C ASP A 538 21.87 -9.96 -20.45
N LYS A 539 21.69 -11.11 -19.78
CA LYS A 539 20.64 -11.29 -18.76
C LYS A 539 20.90 -10.47 -17.49
N ALA A 540 22.15 -10.37 -17.02
CA ALA A 540 22.49 -9.51 -15.89
C ALA A 540 22.17 -8.03 -16.19
N GLY A 541 22.43 -7.57 -17.43
CA GLY A 541 22.02 -6.23 -17.89
C GLY A 541 20.50 -6.04 -17.90
N ALA A 542 19.75 -6.96 -18.52
CA ALA A 542 18.28 -6.90 -18.56
C ALA A 542 17.64 -6.91 -17.16
N VAL A 543 18.24 -7.65 -16.23
CA VAL A 543 17.82 -7.71 -14.81
C VAL A 543 18.13 -6.41 -14.07
N GLN A 544 19.29 -5.78 -14.31
CA GLN A 544 19.61 -4.47 -13.76
C GLN A 544 18.64 -3.39 -14.28
N ASP A 545 18.24 -3.46 -15.55
CA ASP A 545 17.27 -2.56 -16.18
C ASP A 545 15.85 -2.76 -15.64
N LEU A 546 15.48 -3.99 -15.29
CA LEU A 546 14.24 -4.27 -14.56
C LEU A 546 14.29 -3.68 -13.15
N ALA A 547 15.33 -3.96 -12.37
CA ALA A 547 15.46 -3.47 -10.99
C ALA A 547 15.37 -1.94 -10.91
N ARG A 548 16.02 -1.21 -11.84
CA ARG A 548 15.94 0.26 -11.95
C ARG A 548 14.52 0.76 -12.24
N ARG A 549 13.76 0.07 -13.10
CA ARG A 549 12.37 0.45 -13.43
C ARG A 549 11.43 0.17 -12.24
N THR A 550 11.63 -0.92 -11.52
CA THR A 550 10.84 -1.25 -10.33
C THR A 550 11.11 -0.30 -9.16
N GLU A 551 12.35 0.20 -9.02
CA GLU A 551 12.68 1.26 -8.06
C GLU A 551 12.05 2.62 -8.42
N ALA A 552 12.06 3.00 -9.70
CA ALA A 552 11.36 4.19 -10.18
C ALA A 552 9.84 4.12 -9.95
N GLU A 553 9.25 2.93 -10.09
CA GLU A 553 7.82 2.70 -9.83
C GLU A 553 7.50 2.76 -8.32
N ASP A 554 8.32 2.17 -7.41
CA ASP A 554 8.11 2.38 -5.96
C ASP A 554 8.19 3.86 -5.57
N LEU A 555 9.14 4.61 -6.13
CA LEU A 555 9.25 6.04 -5.91
C LEU A 555 8.01 6.80 -6.39
N ALA A 556 7.49 6.47 -7.59
CA ALA A 556 6.26 7.05 -8.10
C ALA A 556 5.05 6.77 -7.18
N ASN A 557 4.89 5.53 -6.73
CA ASN A 557 3.81 5.14 -5.82
C ASN A 557 3.91 5.84 -4.45
N ARG A 558 5.13 5.96 -3.89
CA ARG A 558 5.38 6.73 -2.65
C ARG A 558 5.03 8.20 -2.82
N SER A 559 5.39 8.81 -3.95
CA SER A 559 5.03 10.18 -4.28
C SER A 559 3.51 10.36 -4.43
N GLY A 560 2.82 9.44 -5.11
CA GLY A 560 1.36 9.45 -5.25
C GLY A 560 0.64 9.39 -3.90
N ALA A 561 1.02 8.44 -3.05
CA ALA A 561 0.46 8.30 -1.70
C ALA A 561 0.70 9.56 -0.84
N ALA A 562 1.91 10.13 -0.86
CA ALA A 562 2.22 11.36 -0.13
C ALA A 562 1.42 12.58 -0.64
N ILE A 563 1.21 12.69 -1.96
CA ILE A 563 0.39 13.73 -2.58
C ILE A 563 -1.08 13.59 -2.15
N GLU A 564 -1.64 12.38 -2.13
CA GLU A 564 -3.01 12.15 -1.65
C GLU A 564 -3.16 12.41 -0.15
N THR A 565 -2.18 12.03 0.69
CA THR A 565 -2.16 12.40 2.12
C THR A 565 -2.16 13.92 2.31
N ALA A 566 -1.34 14.66 1.55
CA ALA A 566 -1.31 16.12 1.61
C ALA A 566 -2.60 16.76 1.09
N ARG A 567 -3.23 16.20 0.06
CA ARG A 567 -4.55 16.62 -0.45
C ARG A 567 -5.64 16.43 0.60
N LYS A 568 -5.67 15.28 1.28
CA LYS A 568 -6.63 15.03 2.37
C LYS A 568 -6.42 16.00 3.52
N ALA A 569 -5.20 16.14 4.03
CA ALA A 569 -4.91 17.08 5.12
C ALA A 569 -5.32 18.53 4.78
N ARG A 570 -5.17 18.96 3.51
CA ARG A 570 -5.64 20.27 3.05
C ARG A 570 -7.17 20.37 3.01
N ALA A 571 -7.88 19.30 2.65
CA ALA A 571 -9.34 19.26 2.66
C ALA A 571 -9.88 19.31 4.10
N ASP A 572 -9.37 18.45 4.98
CA ASP A 572 -9.72 18.37 6.40
C ASP A 572 -9.49 19.74 7.11
N GLU A 573 -8.44 20.47 6.73
CA GLU A 573 -8.16 21.82 7.23
C GLU A 573 -9.10 22.88 6.63
N SER A 574 -9.42 22.78 5.34
CA SER A 574 -10.34 23.71 4.66
C SER A 574 -11.77 23.61 5.22
N ASP A 575 -12.21 22.42 5.60
CA ASP A 575 -13.56 22.22 6.14
C ASP A 575 -13.68 22.67 7.59
N LYS A 576 -12.65 22.47 8.44
CA LYS A 576 -12.56 23.14 9.76
C LYS A 576 -12.62 24.67 9.65
N GLN A 577 -11.95 25.22 8.64
CA GLN A 577 -12.00 26.67 8.35
C GLN A 577 -13.38 27.11 7.84
N ALA A 578 -14.13 26.25 7.15
CA ALA A 578 -15.51 26.54 6.76
C ALA A 578 -16.49 26.49 7.95
N GLU A 579 -16.32 25.52 8.87
CA GLU A 579 -17.13 25.41 10.08
C GLU A 579 -16.90 26.57 11.04
N THR A 580 -15.64 26.91 11.34
CA THR A 580 -15.29 28.02 12.23
C THR A 580 -15.69 29.40 11.69
N ASN A 581 -15.88 29.55 10.38
CA ASN A 581 -16.36 30.78 9.75
C ASN A 581 -17.89 30.81 9.49
N ARG A 582 -18.67 29.83 9.94
CA ARG A 582 -20.15 29.89 9.84
C ARG A 582 -20.70 31.00 10.76
N PRO A 583 -21.35 32.06 10.23
CA PRO A 583 -21.90 33.12 11.07
C PRO A 583 -23.13 32.61 11.86
N ALA A 584 -23.21 32.95 13.15
CA ALA A 584 -24.28 32.56 14.06
C ALA A 584 -25.60 33.36 13.83
N SER A 585 -26.08 33.40 12.59
CA SER A 585 -27.16 34.31 12.14
C SER A 585 -28.40 33.58 11.63
N ARG A 586 -29.05 32.78 12.49
CA ARG A 586 -30.43 32.29 12.27
C ARG A 586 -31.41 32.52 13.43
N SER A 587 -30.94 32.87 14.63
CA SER A 587 -31.77 33.12 15.82
C SER A 587 -32.20 34.60 15.99
N ARG A 588 -32.80 35.19 14.96
CA ARG A 588 -33.44 36.53 15.05
C ARG A 588 -34.81 36.59 14.35
N THR A 589 -35.78 35.88 14.91
CA THR A 589 -37.20 36.17 14.68
C THR A 589 -37.54 37.54 15.27
N PRO A 590 -38.03 38.52 14.50
CA PRO A 590 -38.43 39.81 15.05
C PRO A 590 -39.76 39.67 15.80
N ALA A 591 -39.74 39.86 17.12
CA ALA A 591 -40.96 39.84 17.92
C ALA A 591 -41.91 40.99 17.53
N PRO A 592 -43.24 40.78 17.52
CA PRO A 592 -44.21 41.81 17.18
C PRO A 592 -44.21 42.93 18.24
N ARG A 593 -44.22 44.19 17.79
CA ARG A 593 -44.36 45.34 18.69
C ARG A 593 -45.83 45.48 19.15
N PRO A 594 -46.10 45.78 20.43
CA PRO A 594 -47.45 46.07 20.90
C PRO A 594 -47.98 47.41 20.36
N THR A 595 -49.29 47.56 20.38
CA THR A 595 -50.04 48.68 19.80
C THR A 595 -50.13 49.91 20.72
N ALA A 596 -50.11 51.11 20.14
CA ALA A 596 -50.45 52.37 20.81
C ALA A 596 -50.99 53.40 19.80
N SER A 597 -51.97 54.21 20.23
CA SER A 597 -52.73 55.20 19.45
C SER A 597 -53.23 56.31 20.38
N PRO A 598 -53.63 57.51 19.88
CA PRO A 598 -53.12 58.23 18.71
C PRO A 598 -52.97 59.77 18.91
N ARG A 599 -52.36 60.47 17.92
CA ARG A 599 -52.49 61.94 17.64
C ARG A 599 -51.84 62.91 18.68
N PRO A 600 -51.71 64.23 18.37
CA PRO A 600 -52.08 64.96 17.15
C PRO A 600 -50.89 65.52 16.32
N SER A 601 -51.22 66.25 15.25
CA SER A 601 -50.31 66.70 14.19
C SER A 601 -50.22 68.22 14.07
N THR A 602 -49.05 68.75 13.71
CA THR A 602 -48.89 70.03 13.02
C THR A 602 -47.85 69.93 11.89
N SER A 603 -48.03 70.74 10.85
CA SER A 603 -47.15 70.90 9.68
C SER A 603 -47.35 72.33 9.15
N PRO A 604 -46.39 72.90 8.39
CA PRO A 604 -46.74 73.20 6.99
C PRO A 604 -45.60 73.16 5.95
N ALA A 605 -45.92 72.53 4.81
CA ALA A 605 -45.72 72.95 3.41
C ALA A 605 -44.32 73.25 2.76
N PRO A 606 -44.13 72.92 1.46
CA PRO A 606 -42.94 73.22 0.59
C PRO A 606 -43.30 74.28 -0.49
N PRO A 607 -42.75 74.40 -1.75
CA PRO A 607 -41.63 73.76 -2.50
C PRO A 607 -40.65 74.85 -3.05
N PRO A 608 -40.22 75.03 -4.35
CA PRO A 608 -40.11 74.18 -5.57
C PRO A 608 -38.85 74.31 -6.51
N ARG A 609 -38.55 73.21 -7.24
CA ARG A 609 -38.04 73.12 -8.65
C ARG A 609 -36.70 73.76 -9.09
N ARG A 610 -35.87 72.95 -9.77
CA ARG A 610 -35.67 72.95 -11.25
C ARG A 610 -34.95 71.68 -11.74
N SER A 611 -34.85 71.48 -13.07
CA SER A 611 -34.36 70.24 -13.72
C SER A 611 -33.61 70.56 -15.06
N PRO A 612 -33.24 69.58 -15.94
CA PRO A 612 -31.89 69.39 -16.48
C PRO A 612 -31.63 70.09 -17.84
N PRO A 613 -30.54 69.72 -18.56
CA PRO A 613 -30.78 69.04 -19.85
C PRO A 613 -29.79 67.90 -20.23
N THR A 614 -30.05 67.31 -21.41
CA THR A 614 -29.51 66.07 -22.00
C THR A 614 -28.44 66.30 -23.09
N ALA A 615 -27.49 65.36 -23.25
CA ALA A 615 -26.86 64.93 -24.52
C ALA A 615 -25.91 63.71 -24.22
N ALA A 616 -25.77 62.59 -24.95
CA ALA A 616 -26.08 62.13 -26.31
C ALA A 616 -24.86 62.08 -27.29
N ASN A 617 -24.15 60.94 -27.37
CA ASN A 617 -23.96 60.14 -28.61
C ASN A 617 -23.03 58.92 -28.44
N SER A 618 -23.30 57.87 -29.24
CA SER A 618 -22.38 56.75 -29.57
C SER A 618 -21.86 56.92 -31.02
N PRO A 619 -20.90 56.11 -31.53
CA PRO A 619 -21.29 54.81 -32.14
C PRO A 619 -20.25 53.65 -32.14
N SER A 620 -20.79 52.42 -32.25
CA SER A 620 -20.32 51.24 -33.02
C SER A 620 -18.87 50.70 -33.00
N SER A 621 -18.72 49.52 -32.37
CA SER A 621 -18.33 48.18 -32.90
C SER A 621 -18.05 47.97 -34.42
N PRO A 622 -17.47 46.82 -34.90
CA PRO A 622 -17.23 45.52 -34.23
C PRO A 622 -15.92 44.72 -34.53
N ALA A 623 -15.67 43.71 -33.67
CA ALA A 623 -15.08 42.36 -33.86
C ALA A 623 -14.09 42.01 -35.01
N ARG A 624 -12.99 41.29 -34.66
CA ARG A 624 -12.59 40.02 -35.32
C ARG A 624 -11.61 39.13 -34.52
N SER A 625 -11.92 37.83 -34.51
CA SER A 625 -11.05 36.64 -34.33
C SER A 625 -11.52 35.60 -35.38
N PRO A 626 -10.87 34.43 -35.61
CA PRO A 626 -9.59 33.90 -35.10
C PRO A 626 -8.57 33.61 -36.24
N ASP A 627 -7.41 32.99 -35.96
CA ASP A 627 -7.06 31.60 -36.40
C ASP A 627 -5.69 31.13 -35.82
N PRO A 628 -5.35 29.81 -35.79
CA PRO A 628 -4.06 29.30 -35.28
C PRO A 628 -3.17 28.55 -36.30
N GLY A 629 -1.85 28.62 -36.12
CA GLY A 629 -0.83 27.80 -36.82
C GLY A 629 0.56 28.00 -36.17
N GLU A 630 1.59 27.17 -36.39
CA GLU A 630 1.70 25.94 -37.20
C GLU A 630 2.80 25.02 -36.59
N LYS A 631 2.99 23.79 -37.10
CA LYS A 631 3.98 22.79 -36.62
C LYS A 631 5.37 23.01 -37.24
N GLN A 632 6.43 22.53 -36.56
CA GLN A 632 7.75 22.27 -37.16
C GLN A 632 8.19 20.80 -36.94
N PRO A 633 8.72 20.10 -37.97
CA PRO A 633 9.34 18.77 -37.86
C PRO A 633 10.89 18.86 -37.70
N PRO A 634 11.57 17.76 -37.29
CA PRO A 634 13.01 17.74 -37.03
C PRO A 634 13.87 17.54 -38.30
N LYS A 635 15.20 17.65 -38.16
CA LYS A 635 16.16 17.57 -39.27
C LYS A 635 17.43 16.74 -38.92
N PRO A 636 17.75 15.67 -39.69
CA PRO A 636 19.05 14.95 -39.71
C PRO A 636 19.98 15.53 -40.82
N PRO A 637 21.21 15.02 -41.05
CA PRO A 637 21.95 13.97 -40.34
C PRO A 637 22.80 14.47 -39.15
#